data_AF-A0A661P5N6-F1
#
_entry.id   AF-A0A661P5N6-F1
#
_cell.length_a   1.000
_cell.length_b   1.000
_cell.length_c   1.000
_cell.angle_alpha   90.00
_cell.angle_beta   90.00
_cell.angle_gamma   90.00
#
_symmetry.space_group_name_H-M   'P 1'
#
loop_
_entity.id
_entity.type
_entity.pdbx_description
1 polymer ?
#
loop_
_entity_poly.entity_id
_entity_poly.type
_entity_poly.pdbx_seq_one_letter_code
_entity_poly.pdbx_strand_id
1 'polypeptide(L)'
;MGGDPERRIEALCAEGKLSHAAAACVEAGQWLRAAELFERACDFGAAAEQALQGGDSRSAMRLVALSGRQGLADRITAAVVAREQPAAIVQVAADLCARDYPRHGAVLYQGAGKHLEAARAFERGGATAEAAKCYDEAGEPAQAARLLESALRDQNDAEPDRLRVALGELYGRHGKHEAAVRALQQVAPGSVWRVAGLPTLARCLDQLGLRQALVDLEPELKQHGVTSDGATVSERGATYEATLYGRYGVVSEVAMTPHARLVEAIDKLSGQRVAVKILASRARGLGRDALDRFVREARALAKLRHPNVVPLLDFVGEGPAMVLAWMAGGSLRALMDREVVSPARAAEIAGAVLGALAEAHRLGILHRDIKPSNLLFDEAGTARLADFGAAHMSESEATVTVGDIGTVAYMAPEQRLGRAATVRSDLYSVGVLLFEMLTGDLPRGVVQVSHAHPDLEDHHDALLRQLLAEGPEDRFDGALEARGAIEAFSWPTRIVDRQRSSEAPSGAEGPADQAPGDERLVAPRRAGEGAEEPLCRHDLWLARDVLVLPLEDEVLSRAAAFARASHPALPTVLRAEPSERQIWIELSRGQSLAAGAASLSPAESQRLRAALQALHRAGGAHGAVDTAHVHRHAGEVHLSYPISAPVEATAAGDLRSLAQLTGEVAGNHR
;
A
#
# COMPACT_ATOMS: atom_id res chain seq x y z
N MET A 1 -42.61 39.55 -28.40
CA MET A 1 -41.99 40.83 -28.04
C MET A 1 -40.56 40.54 -27.60
N GLY A 2 -39.60 40.73 -28.50
CA GLY A 2 -38.18 40.61 -28.19
C GLY A 2 -37.77 41.84 -27.38
N GLY A 3 -37.70 41.69 -26.05
CA GLY A 3 -37.06 42.68 -25.21
C GLY A 3 -35.55 42.68 -25.48
N ASP A 4 -34.95 43.86 -25.43
CA ASP A 4 -33.50 44.04 -25.53
C ASP A 4 -32.79 43.12 -24.51
N PRO A 5 -32.00 42.13 -24.97
CA PRO A 5 -31.35 41.18 -24.09
C PRO A 5 -30.45 41.85 -23.04
N GLU A 6 -29.86 43.01 -23.34
CA GLU A 6 -29.05 43.76 -22.36
C GLU A 6 -29.88 44.29 -21.20
N ARG A 7 -31.04 44.91 -21.48
CA ARG A 7 -31.94 45.39 -20.42
C ARG A 7 -32.44 44.26 -19.52
N ARG A 8 -32.68 43.07 -20.09
CA ARG A 8 -33.07 41.88 -19.33
C ARG A 8 -31.94 41.41 -18.41
N ILE A 9 -30.70 41.37 -18.90
CA ILE A 9 -29.52 40.99 -18.12
C ILE A 9 -29.29 41.98 -16.96
N GLU A 10 -29.37 43.28 -17.24
CA GLU A 10 -29.19 44.34 -16.23
C GLU A 10 -30.25 44.28 -15.13
N ALA A 11 -31.53 44.08 -15.49
CA ALA A 11 -32.61 43.93 -14.52
C ALA A 11 -32.39 42.71 -13.61
N LEU A 12 -32.01 41.56 -14.17
CA LEU A 12 -31.70 40.35 -13.39
C LEU A 12 -30.50 40.54 -12.46
N CYS A 13 -29.49 41.30 -12.88
CA CYS A 13 -28.34 41.64 -12.04
C CYS A 13 -28.73 42.56 -10.87
N ALA A 14 -29.58 43.56 -11.13
CA ALA A 14 -30.09 44.48 -10.11
C ALA A 14 -30.97 43.75 -9.07
N GLU A 15 -31.69 42.70 -9.47
CA GLU A 15 -32.48 41.83 -8.60
C GLU A 15 -31.64 40.76 -7.86
N GLY A 16 -30.32 40.70 -8.08
CA GLY A 16 -29.45 39.69 -7.46
C GLY A 16 -29.59 38.27 -8.03
N LYS A 17 -30.34 38.09 -9.13
CA LYS A 17 -30.57 36.79 -9.79
C LYS A 17 -29.43 36.44 -10.76
N LEU A 18 -28.22 36.33 -10.22
CA LEU A 18 -26.98 36.21 -10.99
C LEU A 18 -26.95 35.01 -11.94
N SER A 19 -27.42 33.82 -11.54
CA SER A 19 -27.45 32.64 -12.42
C SER A 19 -28.41 32.80 -13.61
N HIS A 20 -29.53 33.52 -13.43
CA HIS A 20 -30.49 33.80 -14.50
C HIS A 20 -29.93 34.86 -15.46
N ALA A 21 -29.24 35.88 -14.93
CA ALA A 21 -28.53 36.86 -15.75
C ALA A 21 -27.43 36.18 -16.60
N ALA A 22 -26.68 35.25 -16.00
CA ALA A 22 -25.66 34.48 -16.69
C ALA A 22 -26.25 33.62 -17.82
N ALA A 23 -27.37 32.93 -17.60
CA ALA A 23 -28.07 32.17 -18.64
C ALA A 23 -28.53 33.06 -19.81
N ALA A 24 -29.01 34.27 -19.54
CA ALA A 24 -29.35 35.24 -20.58
C ALA A 24 -28.11 35.72 -21.36
N CYS A 25 -26.94 35.85 -20.73
CA CYS A 25 -25.68 36.12 -21.42
C CYS A 25 -25.25 34.97 -22.34
N VAL A 26 -25.46 33.71 -21.93
CA VAL A 26 -25.22 32.52 -22.76
C VAL A 26 -26.11 32.53 -24.00
N GLU A 27 -27.42 32.78 -23.84
CA GLU A 27 -28.37 32.92 -24.95
C GLU A 27 -27.96 34.02 -25.94
N ALA A 28 -27.34 35.10 -25.45
CA ALA A 28 -26.84 36.22 -26.25
C ALA A 28 -25.42 36.01 -26.82
N GLY A 29 -24.76 34.88 -26.56
CA GLY A 29 -23.39 34.60 -26.99
C GLY A 29 -22.30 35.41 -26.26
N GLN A 30 -22.63 36.03 -25.12
CA GLN A 30 -21.71 36.83 -24.30
C GLN A 30 -20.97 35.93 -23.29
N TRP A 31 -20.13 35.02 -23.78
CA TRP A 31 -19.53 33.93 -22.98
C TRP A 31 -18.71 34.41 -21.78
N LEU A 32 -17.80 35.37 -21.96
CA LEU A 32 -16.95 35.86 -20.86
C LEU A 32 -17.77 36.58 -19.78
N ARG A 33 -18.79 37.34 -20.18
CA ARG A 33 -19.71 38.00 -19.25
C ARG A 33 -20.58 36.98 -18.50
N ALA A 34 -21.02 35.92 -19.18
CA ALA A 34 -21.70 34.81 -18.54
C ALA A 34 -20.79 34.11 -17.51
N ALA A 35 -19.51 33.90 -17.85
CA ALA A 35 -18.53 33.31 -16.94
C ALA A 35 -18.37 34.13 -15.66
N GLU A 36 -18.21 35.45 -15.78
CA GLU A 36 -18.13 36.37 -14.63
C GLU A 36 -19.39 36.33 -13.76
N LEU A 37 -20.57 36.26 -14.37
CA LEU A 37 -21.84 36.20 -13.63
C LEU A 37 -22.03 34.86 -12.91
N PHE A 38 -21.66 33.73 -13.53
CA PHE A 38 -21.65 32.42 -12.88
C PHE A 38 -20.60 32.34 -11.76
N GLU A 39 -19.40 32.91 -11.94
CA GLU A 39 -18.37 32.99 -10.89
C GLU A 39 -18.87 33.80 -9.70
N ARG A 40 -19.52 34.95 -9.94
CA ARG A 40 -20.16 35.76 -8.89
C ARG A 40 -21.30 35.03 -8.18
N ALA A 41 -21.98 34.12 -8.89
CA ALA A 41 -23.01 33.25 -8.32
C ALA A 41 -22.42 32.01 -7.62
N CYS A 42 -21.10 31.87 -7.56
CA CYS A 42 -20.38 30.68 -7.06
C CYS A 42 -20.67 29.38 -7.83
N ASP A 43 -21.21 29.46 -9.05
CA ASP A 43 -21.33 28.30 -9.96
C ASP A 43 -20.07 28.18 -10.82
N PHE A 44 -18.97 27.74 -10.19
CA PHE A 44 -17.67 27.65 -10.84
C PHE A 44 -17.64 26.67 -12.02
N GLY A 45 -18.52 25.65 -12.01
CA GLY A 45 -18.63 24.69 -13.10
C GLY A 45 -19.18 25.35 -14.37
N ALA A 46 -20.33 26.02 -14.26
CA ALA A 46 -20.90 26.77 -15.38
C ALA A 46 -19.96 27.90 -15.82
N ALA A 47 -19.33 28.59 -14.87
CA ALA A 47 -18.35 29.65 -15.17
C ALA A 47 -17.17 29.13 -15.99
N ALA A 48 -16.64 27.95 -15.65
CA ALA A 48 -15.51 27.35 -16.35
C ALA A 48 -15.85 27.00 -17.81
N GLU A 49 -17.04 26.45 -18.07
CA GLU A 49 -17.51 26.13 -19.42
C GLU A 49 -17.62 27.40 -20.28
N GLN A 50 -18.18 28.48 -19.72
CA GLN A 50 -18.32 29.73 -20.45
C GLN A 50 -16.98 30.43 -20.68
N ALA A 51 -16.04 30.38 -19.72
CA ALA A 51 -14.69 30.90 -19.89
C ALA A 51 -13.96 30.18 -21.01
N LEU A 52 -14.07 28.84 -21.08
CA LEU A 52 -13.47 28.04 -22.16
C LEU A 52 -14.09 28.39 -23.52
N GLN A 53 -15.42 28.52 -23.60
CA GLN A 53 -16.12 28.90 -24.82
C GLN A 53 -15.71 30.31 -25.29
N GLY A 54 -15.49 31.23 -24.35
CA GLY A 54 -14.97 32.57 -24.58
C GLY A 54 -13.46 32.64 -24.91
N GLY A 55 -12.74 31.51 -24.86
CA GLY A 55 -11.31 31.44 -25.18
C GLY A 55 -10.37 31.83 -24.03
N ASP A 56 -10.86 31.98 -22.80
CA ASP A 56 -10.02 32.22 -21.63
C ASP A 56 -9.67 30.90 -20.92
N SER A 57 -8.68 30.20 -21.47
CA SER A 57 -8.18 28.92 -20.94
C SER A 57 -7.63 29.04 -19.52
N ARG A 58 -7.08 30.20 -19.14
CA ARG A 58 -6.54 30.43 -17.78
C ARG A 58 -7.66 30.49 -16.75
N SER A 59 -8.70 31.29 -17.00
CA SER A 59 -9.85 31.37 -16.10
C SER A 59 -10.63 30.06 -16.10
N ALA A 60 -10.81 29.41 -17.26
CA ALA A 60 -11.47 28.11 -17.34
C ALA A 60 -10.80 27.05 -16.44
N MET A 61 -9.47 26.94 -16.48
CA MET A 61 -8.74 25.98 -15.65
C MET A 61 -8.77 26.34 -14.16
N ARG A 62 -8.71 27.62 -13.80
CA ARG A 62 -8.86 28.06 -12.40
C ARG A 62 -10.24 27.71 -11.86
N LEU A 63 -11.28 28.03 -12.63
CA LEU A 63 -12.69 27.83 -12.24
C LEU A 63 -13.03 26.34 -12.16
N VAL A 64 -12.52 25.53 -13.09
CA VAL A 64 -12.80 24.09 -13.04
C VAL A 64 -12.12 23.43 -11.84
N ALA A 65 -10.93 23.91 -11.44
CA ALA A 65 -10.27 23.44 -10.21
C ALA A 65 -11.13 23.68 -8.96
N LEU A 66 -11.85 24.80 -8.91
CA LEU A 66 -12.79 25.14 -7.83
C LEU A 66 -14.12 24.37 -7.91
N SER A 67 -14.55 23.96 -9.10
CA SER A 67 -15.87 23.36 -9.33
C SER A 67 -16.11 22.02 -8.61
N GLY A 68 -15.06 21.25 -8.34
CA GLY A 68 -15.17 19.91 -7.76
C GLY A 68 -15.79 18.85 -8.67
N ARG A 69 -15.98 19.14 -9.96
CA ARG A 69 -16.61 18.23 -10.94
C ARG A 69 -15.54 17.56 -11.80
N GLN A 70 -15.13 16.32 -11.47
CA GLN A 70 -14.08 15.59 -12.19
C GLN A 70 -14.34 15.47 -13.70
N GLY A 71 -15.52 15.00 -14.09
CA GLY A 71 -15.86 14.88 -15.51
C GLY A 71 -15.84 16.21 -16.27
N LEU A 72 -16.05 17.34 -15.57
CA LEU A 72 -15.90 18.66 -16.17
C LEU A 72 -14.42 19.07 -16.28
N ALA A 73 -13.64 18.83 -15.23
CA ALA A 73 -12.20 19.08 -15.21
C ALA A 73 -11.48 18.34 -16.34
N ASP A 74 -11.81 17.07 -16.57
CA ASP A 74 -11.22 16.26 -17.63
C ASP A 74 -11.54 16.83 -19.02
N ARG A 75 -12.81 17.19 -19.26
CA ARG A 75 -13.25 17.79 -20.54
C ARG A 75 -12.57 19.13 -20.82
N ILE A 76 -12.55 20.02 -19.82
CA ILE A 76 -11.95 21.35 -19.98
C ILE A 76 -10.44 21.23 -20.17
N THR A 77 -9.77 20.36 -19.40
CA THR A 77 -8.34 20.12 -19.54
C THR A 77 -8.01 19.59 -20.93
N ALA A 78 -8.75 18.60 -21.44
CA ALA A 78 -8.55 18.05 -22.78
C ALA A 78 -8.75 19.14 -23.86
N ALA A 79 -9.77 20.00 -23.71
CA ALA A 79 -10.01 21.10 -24.63
C ALA A 79 -8.88 22.14 -24.62
N VAL A 80 -8.35 22.49 -23.44
CA VAL A 80 -7.21 23.42 -23.30
C VAL A 80 -5.95 22.82 -23.94
N VAL A 81 -5.64 21.54 -23.66
CA VAL A 81 -4.48 20.86 -24.25
C VAL A 81 -4.58 20.75 -25.78
N ALA A 82 -5.79 20.55 -26.31
CA ALA A 82 -6.01 20.48 -27.75
C ALA A 82 -5.96 21.84 -28.48
N ARG A 83 -6.26 22.93 -27.78
CA ARG A 83 -6.38 24.29 -28.37
C ARG A 83 -5.11 25.12 -28.22
N GLU A 84 -4.41 24.98 -27.10
CA GLU A 84 -3.32 25.86 -26.72
C GLU A 84 -1.95 25.34 -27.16
N GLN A 85 -1.00 26.25 -27.36
CA GLN A 85 0.39 25.87 -27.59
C GLN A 85 1.03 25.35 -26.28
N PRO A 86 2.01 24.42 -26.35
CA PRO A 86 2.67 23.87 -25.15
C PRO A 86 3.22 24.94 -24.19
N ALA A 87 3.74 26.05 -24.70
CA ALA A 87 4.25 27.15 -23.88
C ALA A 87 3.14 27.86 -23.08
N ALA A 88 1.96 28.04 -23.66
CA ALA A 88 0.81 28.63 -22.99
C ALA A 88 0.25 27.66 -21.92
N ILE A 89 0.19 26.36 -22.22
CA ILE A 89 -0.22 25.33 -21.26
C ILE A 89 0.70 25.33 -20.03
N VAL A 90 2.02 25.41 -20.23
CA VAL A 90 3.01 25.50 -19.15
C VAL A 90 2.81 26.73 -18.27
N GLN A 91 2.45 27.88 -18.85
CA GLN A 91 2.15 29.09 -18.08
C GLN A 91 0.89 28.95 -17.24
N VAL A 92 -0.18 28.37 -17.80
CA VAL A 92 -1.42 28.10 -17.05
C VAL A 92 -1.16 27.08 -15.94
N ALA A 93 -0.40 26.02 -16.21
CA ALA A 93 0.01 25.03 -15.22
C ALA A 93 0.80 25.64 -14.05
N ALA A 94 1.74 26.54 -14.37
CA ALA A 94 2.53 27.26 -13.38
C ALA A 94 1.66 28.19 -12.51
N ASP A 95 0.70 28.91 -13.12
CA ASP A 95 -0.26 29.76 -12.39
C ASP A 95 -1.14 28.94 -11.44
N LEU A 96 -1.64 27.77 -11.89
CA LEU A 96 -2.39 26.87 -11.03
C LEU A 96 -1.56 26.36 -9.85
N CYS A 97 -0.31 25.94 -10.09
CA CYS A 97 0.57 25.49 -9.02
C CYS A 97 0.92 26.60 -8.03
N ALA A 98 1.13 27.83 -8.51
CA ALA A 98 1.40 29.00 -7.67
C ALA A 98 0.19 29.41 -6.82
N ARG A 99 -1.02 29.03 -7.26
CA ARG A 99 -2.30 29.20 -6.55
C ARG A 99 -2.69 27.99 -5.71
N ASP A 100 -1.76 27.06 -5.50
CA ASP A 100 -1.98 25.86 -4.72
C ASP A 100 -3.07 24.92 -5.28
N TYR A 101 -3.12 24.80 -6.61
CA TYR A 101 -3.84 23.75 -7.33
C TYR A 101 -2.88 22.73 -7.97
N PRO A 102 -2.02 22.06 -7.16
CA PRO A 102 -0.91 21.26 -7.69
C PRO A 102 -1.37 20.12 -8.60
N ARG A 103 -2.49 19.45 -8.30
CA ARG A 103 -3.02 18.35 -9.12
C ARG A 103 -3.50 18.82 -10.51
N HIS A 104 -4.24 19.92 -10.55
CA HIS A 104 -4.75 20.48 -11.81
C HIS A 104 -3.61 21.05 -12.67
N GLY A 105 -2.62 21.69 -12.04
CA GLY A 105 -1.39 22.10 -12.71
C GLY A 105 -0.58 20.91 -13.24
N ALA A 106 -0.50 19.82 -12.48
CA ALA A 106 0.21 18.61 -12.89
C ALA A 106 -0.37 17.97 -14.15
N VAL A 107 -1.70 17.87 -14.26
CA VAL A 107 -2.37 17.33 -15.46
C VAL A 107 -2.04 18.18 -16.70
N LEU A 108 -1.99 19.51 -16.56
CA LEU A 108 -1.58 20.40 -17.66
C LEU A 108 -0.10 20.23 -18.03
N TYR A 109 0.80 20.13 -17.05
CA TYR A 109 2.20 19.82 -17.32
C TYR A 109 2.37 18.50 -18.06
N GLN A 110 1.62 17.47 -17.67
CA GLN A 110 1.61 16.18 -18.34
C GLN A 110 1.10 16.31 -19.79
N GLY A 111 0.00 17.03 -20.02
CA GLY A 111 -0.53 17.32 -21.36
C GLY A 111 0.44 18.11 -22.25
N ALA A 112 1.33 18.92 -21.66
CA ALA A 112 2.40 19.63 -22.35
C ALA A 112 3.71 18.82 -22.51
N GLY A 113 3.75 17.56 -22.07
CA GLY A 113 4.94 16.70 -22.13
C GLY A 113 6.03 17.07 -21.11
N LYS A 114 5.69 17.86 -20.08
CA LYS A 114 6.59 18.28 -18.99
C LYS A 114 6.48 17.33 -17.79
N HIS A 115 6.90 16.08 -17.99
CA HIS A 115 6.70 14.98 -17.05
C HIS A 115 7.38 15.21 -15.68
N LEU A 116 8.56 15.85 -15.63
CA LEU A 116 9.25 16.12 -14.36
C LEU A 116 8.55 17.20 -13.54
N GLU A 117 8.08 18.27 -14.19
CA GLU A 117 7.27 19.33 -13.56
C GLU A 117 5.91 18.79 -13.10
N ALA A 118 5.28 17.93 -13.91
CA ALA A 118 4.05 17.22 -13.55
C ALA A 118 4.25 16.34 -12.30
N ALA A 119 5.32 15.55 -12.25
CA ALA A 119 5.64 14.68 -11.13
C ALA A 119 5.77 15.46 -9.81
N ARG A 120 6.56 16.55 -9.82
CA ARG A 120 6.73 17.43 -8.65
C ARG A 120 5.42 18.12 -8.24
N ALA A 121 4.56 18.43 -9.20
CA ALA A 121 3.25 19.00 -8.91
C ALA A 121 2.32 17.96 -8.28
N PHE A 122 2.20 16.74 -8.83
CA PHE A 122 1.41 15.67 -8.23
C PHE A 122 1.91 15.27 -6.83
N GLU A 123 3.23 15.22 -6.61
CA GLU A 123 3.83 14.93 -5.30
C GLU A 123 3.43 15.97 -4.26
N ARG A 124 3.53 17.27 -4.60
CA ARG A 124 3.03 18.36 -3.73
C ARG A 124 1.53 18.28 -3.48
N GLY A 125 0.77 17.77 -4.44
CA GLY A 125 -0.66 17.51 -4.31
C GLY A 125 -1.00 16.18 -3.63
N GLY A 126 -0.03 15.46 -3.05
CA GLY A 126 -0.28 14.16 -2.41
C GLY A 126 -0.95 13.13 -3.31
N ALA A 127 -0.75 13.22 -4.63
CA ALA A 127 -1.20 12.26 -5.63
C ALA A 127 -0.03 11.34 -5.96
N THR A 128 0.32 10.47 -5.01
CA THR A 128 1.58 9.72 -4.98
C THR A 128 1.73 8.78 -6.19
N ALA A 129 0.65 8.09 -6.58
CA ALA A 129 0.66 7.16 -7.72
C ALA A 129 0.88 7.90 -9.05
N GLU A 130 0.18 9.02 -9.25
CA GLU A 130 0.29 9.88 -10.43
C GLU A 130 1.68 10.52 -10.53
N ALA A 131 2.21 11.00 -9.40
CA ALA A 131 3.57 11.53 -9.32
C ALA A 131 4.60 10.50 -9.74
N ALA A 132 4.49 9.25 -9.24
CA ALA A 132 5.39 8.17 -9.59
C ALA A 132 5.32 7.82 -11.08
N LYS A 133 4.12 7.80 -11.67
CA LYS A 133 3.94 7.61 -13.11
C LYS A 133 4.65 8.70 -13.92
N CYS A 134 4.50 9.96 -13.54
CA CYS A 134 5.17 11.08 -14.23
C CYS A 134 6.71 11.06 -14.03
N TYR A 135 7.21 10.67 -12.86
CA TYR A 135 8.66 10.48 -12.65
C TYR A 135 9.23 9.42 -13.59
N ASP A 136 8.49 8.34 -13.79
CA ASP A 136 8.90 7.29 -14.70
C ASP A 136 8.88 7.73 -16.18
N GLU A 137 7.82 8.42 -16.61
CA GLU A 137 7.76 9.03 -17.95
C GLU A 137 8.88 10.07 -18.18
N ALA A 138 9.38 10.71 -17.11
CA ALA A 138 10.52 11.61 -17.15
C ALA A 138 11.89 10.88 -17.19
N GLY A 139 11.92 9.55 -17.14
CA GLY A 139 13.15 8.75 -17.13
C GLY A 139 13.79 8.59 -15.74
N GLU A 140 13.04 8.84 -14.66
CA GLU A 140 13.51 8.75 -13.26
C GLU A 140 12.81 7.61 -12.47
N PRO A 141 12.88 6.34 -12.92
CA PRO A 141 12.14 5.22 -12.31
C PRO A 141 12.59 4.91 -10.89
N ALA A 142 13.85 5.22 -10.54
CA ALA A 142 14.35 5.06 -9.18
C ALA A 142 13.71 6.08 -8.21
N GLN A 143 13.41 7.29 -8.68
CA GLN A 143 12.69 8.29 -7.89
C GLN A 143 11.22 7.89 -7.72
N ALA A 144 10.58 7.41 -8.78
CA ALA A 144 9.23 6.86 -8.72
C ALA A 144 9.10 5.71 -7.70
N ALA A 145 10.03 4.76 -7.70
CA ALA A 145 10.02 3.63 -6.77
C ALA A 145 10.21 4.09 -5.31
N ARG A 146 11.17 4.98 -5.05
CA ARG A 146 11.41 5.53 -3.70
C ARG A 146 10.18 6.25 -3.16
N LEU A 147 9.48 7.01 -4.00
CA LEU A 147 8.27 7.73 -3.61
C LEU A 147 7.17 6.76 -3.17
N LEU A 148 6.88 5.74 -3.98
CA LEU A 148 5.87 4.71 -3.67
C LEU A 148 6.25 3.88 -2.43
N GLU A 149 7.51 3.45 -2.31
CA GLU A 149 8.01 2.69 -1.15
C GLU A 149 8.01 3.50 0.15
N SER A 150 8.23 4.81 0.09
CA SER A 150 8.11 5.70 1.26
C SER A 150 6.66 5.80 1.71
N ALA A 151 5.74 6.08 0.78
CA ALA A 151 4.33 6.22 1.08
C ALA A 151 3.72 4.94 1.68
N LEU A 152 4.14 3.77 1.19
CA LEU A 152 3.73 2.47 1.74
C LEU A 152 4.27 2.20 3.16
N ARG A 153 5.42 2.78 3.54
CA ARG A 153 6.01 2.65 4.89
C ARG A 153 5.37 3.56 5.91
N ASP A 154 5.05 4.79 5.50
CA ASP A 154 4.56 5.82 6.41
C ASP A 154 3.11 5.58 6.87
N GLN A 155 2.39 4.60 6.29
CA GLN A 155 0.99 4.22 6.58
C GLN A 155 -0.02 5.39 6.58
N ASN A 156 0.37 6.55 6.05
CA ASN A 156 -0.40 7.79 6.06
C ASN A 156 -1.29 7.96 4.81
N ASP A 157 -1.19 7.06 3.82
CA ASP A 157 -1.92 7.15 2.56
C ASP A 157 -3.23 6.34 2.62
N ALA A 158 -4.30 6.89 2.08
CA ALA A 158 -5.66 6.35 2.24
C ALA A 158 -5.90 5.06 1.43
N GLU A 159 -5.06 4.77 0.42
CA GLU A 159 -5.23 3.65 -0.50
C GLU A 159 -3.92 2.87 -0.72
N PRO A 160 -3.46 2.07 0.26
CA PRO A 160 -2.19 1.33 0.15
C PRO A 160 -2.18 0.32 -1.00
N ASP A 161 -3.35 -0.26 -1.33
CA ASP A 161 -3.48 -1.21 -2.44
C ASP A 161 -3.28 -0.54 -3.81
N ARG A 162 -3.74 0.70 -3.97
CA ARG A 162 -3.50 1.48 -5.18
C ARG A 162 -2.00 1.74 -5.39
N LEU A 163 -1.28 2.08 -4.32
CA LEU A 163 0.16 2.30 -4.37
C LEU A 163 0.92 1.01 -4.69
N ARG A 164 0.47 -0.14 -4.16
CA ARG A 164 1.02 -1.46 -4.49
C ARG A 164 0.85 -1.82 -5.96
N VAL A 165 -0.32 -1.51 -6.55
CA VAL A 165 -0.53 -1.68 -8.01
C VAL A 165 0.41 -0.79 -8.80
N ALA A 166 0.49 0.51 -8.48
CA ALA A 166 1.38 1.43 -9.17
C ALA A 166 2.87 1.02 -9.07
N LEU A 167 3.30 0.53 -7.90
CA LEU A 167 4.65 0.00 -7.69
C LEU A 167 4.89 -1.28 -8.50
N GLY A 168 3.88 -2.15 -8.54
CA GLY A 168 3.86 -3.35 -9.37
C GLY A 168 4.05 -3.05 -10.86
N GLU A 169 3.26 -2.12 -11.39
CA GLU A 169 3.34 -1.68 -12.78
C GLU A 169 4.68 -1.03 -13.12
N LEU A 170 5.19 -0.19 -12.23
CA LEU A 170 6.51 0.44 -12.38
C LEU A 170 7.61 -0.62 -12.49
N TYR A 171 7.70 -1.53 -11.51
CA TYR A 171 8.68 -2.60 -11.54
C TYR A 171 8.52 -3.52 -12.74
N GLY A 172 7.28 -3.84 -13.11
CA GLY A 172 6.96 -4.71 -14.23
C GLY A 172 7.33 -4.11 -15.59
N ARG A 173 7.32 -2.78 -15.74
CA ARG A 173 7.80 -2.09 -16.96
C ARG A 173 9.32 -2.03 -17.05
N HIS A 174 10.01 -2.00 -15.91
CA HIS A 174 11.47 -1.94 -15.82
C HIS A 174 12.16 -3.30 -15.60
N GLY A 175 11.48 -4.40 -15.94
CA GLY A 175 12.06 -5.75 -15.89
C GLY A 175 12.27 -6.33 -14.48
N LYS A 176 11.78 -5.66 -13.43
CA LYS A 176 11.88 -6.14 -12.04
C LYS A 176 10.66 -7.00 -11.69
N HIS A 177 10.44 -8.06 -12.46
CA HIS A 177 9.20 -8.85 -12.41
C HIS A 177 8.92 -9.47 -11.03
N GLU A 178 9.94 -9.94 -10.30
CA GLU A 178 9.75 -10.46 -8.92
C GLU A 178 9.24 -9.39 -7.95
N ALA A 179 9.82 -8.19 -8.01
CA ALA A 179 9.41 -7.07 -7.17
C ALA A 179 8.00 -6.61 -7.56
N ALA A 180 7.66 -6.67 -8.85
CA ALA A 180 6.33 -6.39 -9.37
C ALA A 180 5.28 -7.37 -8.83
N VAL A 181 5.55 -8.68 -8.92
CA VAL A 181 4.68 -9.74 -8.38
C VAL A 181 4.51 -9.58 -6.87
N ARG A 182 5.59 -9.33 -6.13
CA ARG A 182 5.53 -9.12 -4.67
C ARG A 182 4.65 -7.93 -4.30
N ALA A 183 4.76 -6.81 -5.01
CA ALA A 183 3.92 -5.65 -4.78
C ALA A 183 2.43 -5.97 -5.08
N LEU A 184 2.15 -6.63 -6.21
CA LEU A 184 0.79 -6.94 -6.67
C LEU A 184 0.10 -8.05 -5.84
N GLN A 185 0.84 -9.00 -5.28
CA GLN A 185 0.30 -10.03 -4.39
C GLN A 185 -0.11 -9.50 -3.02
N GLN A 186 0.45 -8.36 -2.59
CA GLN A 186 0.06 -7.70 -1.34
C GLN A 186 -1.23 -6.88 -1.48
N VAL A 187 -1.77 -6.75 -2.70
CA VAL A 187 -3.08 -6.14 -2.94
C VAL A 187 -4.15 -7.11 -2.45
N ALA A 188 -5.03 -6.67 -1.55
CA ALA A 188 -6.04 -7.53 -0.97
C ALA A 188 -6.98 -8.11 -2.06
N PRO A 189 -7.39 -9.39 -2.00
CA PRO A 189 -8.27 -9.99 -3.02
C PRO A 189 -9.63 -9.30 -3.17
N GLY A 190 -10.17 -8.72 -2.09
CA GLY A 190 -11.40 -7.92 -2.10
C GLY A 190 -11.21 -6.44 -2.47
N SER A 191 -9.99 -6.03 -2.78
CA SER A 191 -9.67 -4.64 -3.13
C SER A 191 -10.19 -4.29 -4.52
N VAL A 192 -10.79 -3.11 -4.68
CA VAL A 192 -11.18 -2.58 -6.00
C VAL A 192 -9.99 -2.45 -6.95
N TRP A 193 -8.78 -2.33 -6.41
CA TRP A 193 -7.53 -2.22 -7.15
C TRP A 193 -6.94 -3.56 -7.60
N ARG A 194 -7.43 -4.69 -7.06
CA ARG A 194 -6.94 -6.03 -7.41
C ARG A 194 -7.03 -6.29 -8.90
N VAL A 195 -8.19 -6.00 -9.49
CA VAL A 195 -8.47 -6.21 -10.92
C VAL A 195 -7.52 -5.41 -11.81
N ALA A 196 -7.21 -4.16 -11.44
CA ALA A 196 -6.27 -3.32 -12.18
C ALA A 196 -4.85 -3.90 -12.20
N GLY A 197 -4.44 -4.58 -11.13
CA GLY A 197 -3.13 -5.22 -11.02
C GLY A 197 -2.99 -6.55 -11.77
N LEU A 198 -4.11 -7.24 -12.08
CA LEU A 198 -4.10 -8.58 -12.67
C LEU A 198 -3.37 -8.71 -14.01
N PRO A 199 -3.52 -7.80 -14.99
CA PRO A 199 -2.79 -7.90 -16.26
C PRO A 199 -1.27 -7.82 -16.06
N THR A 200 -0.82 -6.91 -15.20
CA THR A 200 0.60 -6.74 -14.88
C THR A 200 1.11 -7.95 -14.10
N LEU A 201 0.31 -8.49 -13.17
CA LEU A 201 0.64 -9.69 -12.43
C LEU A 201 0.79 -10.87 -13.38
N ALA A 202 -0.20 -11.13 -14.24
CA ALA A 202 -0.14 -12.19 -15.25
C ALA A 202 1.08 -12.06 -16.16
N ARG A 203 1.32 -10.86 -16.73
CA ARG A 203 2.50 -10.62 -17.57
C ARG A 203 3.81 -10.85 -16.80
N CYS A 204 3.92 -10.40 -15.55
CA CYS A 204 5.14 -10.62 -14.78
C CYS A 204 5.31 -12.09 -14.40
N LEU A 205 4.23 -12.83 -14.09
CA LEU A 205 4.27 -14.27 -13.87
C LEU A 205 4.67 -15.03 -15.15
N ASP A 206 4.20 -14.60 -16.32
CA ASP A 206 4.60 -15.16 -17.62
C ASP A 206 6.08 -14.91 -17.93
N GLN A 207 6.54 -13.68 -17.75
CA GLN A 207 7.95 -13.30 -17.94
C GLN A 207 8.89 -14.04 -16.98
N LEU A 208 8.42 -14.36 -15.76
CA LEU A 208 9.12 -15.19 -14.78
C LEU A 208 8.96 -16.70 -15.05
N GLY A 209 8.26 -17.09 -16.12
CA GLY A 209 8.02 -18.50 -16.48
C GLY A 209 7.12 -19.26 -15.49
N LEU A 210 6.39 -18.57 -14.61
CA LEU A 210 5.54 -19.13 -13.56
C LEU A 210 4.19 -19.61 -14.12
N ARG A 211 4.24 -20.62 -15.00
CA ARG A 211 3.05 -21.16 -15.70
C ARG A 211 1.97 -21.66 -14.76
N GLN A 212 2.33 -22.26 -13.63
CA GLN A 212 1.32 -22.71 -12.67
C GLN A 212 0.63 -21.53 -11.98
N ALA A 213 1.36 -20.47 -11.64
CA ALA A 213 0.78 -19.25 -11.07
C ALA A 213 -0.14 -18.54 -12.07
N LEU A 214 0.16 -18.60 -13.37
CA LEU A 214 -0.74 -18.16 -14.43
C LEU A 214 -2.02 -19.01 -14.49
N VAL A 215 -1.91 -20.33 -14.44
CA VAL A 215 -3.06 -21.25 -14.40
C VAL A 215 -3.92 -21.01 -13.17
N ASP A 216 -3.30 -20.80 -12.01
CA ASP A 216 -3.99 -20.49 -10.75
C ASP A 216 -4.66 -19.09 -10.79
N LEU A 217 -4.12 -18.16 -11.59
CA LEU A 217 -4.67 -16.83 -11.81
C LEU A 217 -5.76 -16.83 -12.90
N GLU A 218 -5.83 -17.83 -13.78
CA GLU A 218 -6.82 -17.90 -14.87
C GLU A 218 -8.29 -17.80 -14.40
N PRO A 219 -8.72 -18.45 -13.30
CA PRO A 219 -10.08 -18.29 -12.80
C PRO A 219 -10.37 -16.84 -12.41
N GLU A 220 -9.42 -16.17 -11.75
CA GLU A 220 -9.54 -14.76 -11.32
C GLU A 220 -9.56 -13.83 -12.55
N LEU A 221 -8.70 -14.05 -13.54
CA LEU A 221 -8.68 -13.31 -14.82
C LEU A 221 -9.99 -13.48 -15.59
N LYS A 222 -10.52 -14.71 -15.70
CA LYS A 222 -11.79 -15.01 -16.38
C LYS A 222 -12.99 -14.41 -15.64
N GLN A 223 -13.01 -14.49 -14.32
CA GLN A 223 -14.06 -13.91 -13.48
C GLN A 223 -14.19 -12.39 -13.70
N HIS A 224 -13.06 -11.71 -13.94
CA HIS A 224 -13.03 -10.26 -14.16
C HIS A 224 -12.93 -9.84 -15.63
N GLY A 225 -13.05 -10.77 -16.58
CA GLY A 225 -13.08 -10.47 -18.02
C GLY A 225 -11.76 -9.92 -18.59
N VAL A 226 -10.63 -10.21 -17.95
CA VAL A 226 -9.29 -9.75 -18.37
C VAL A 226 -8.66 -10.79 -19.30
N THR A 227 -8.38 -10.43 -20.56
CA THR A 227 -7.68 -11.31 -21.52
C THR A 227 -6.17 -11.18 -21.37
N SER A 228 -5.45 -12.32 -21.42
CA SER A 228 -3.99 -12.35 -21.51
C SER A 228 -3.56 -12.02 -22.95
N ASP A 229 -3.72 -10.77 -23.36
CA ASP A 229 -3.25 -10.31 -24.66
C ASP A 229 -1.72 -10.43 -24.74
N GLY A 230 -1.22 -11.47 -25.42
CA GLY A 230 0.18 -11.61 -25.82
C GLY A 230 0.80 -13.01 -25.79
N ALA A 231 0.19 -14.01 -25.15
CA ALA A 231 0.81 -15.33 -24.99
C ALA A 231 0.36 -16.34 -26.06
N THR A 232 0.75 -16.12 -27.33
CA THR A 232 0.83 -17.23 -28.29
C THR A 232 2.08 -18.05 -27.98
N VAL A 233 1.86 -19.25 -27.44
CA VAL A 233 2.91 -20.25 -27.20
C VAL A 233 3.56 -20.61 -28.54
N SER A 234 4.75 -20.07 -28.81
CA SER A 234 5.65 -20.58 -29.84
C SER A 234 6.69 -21.47 -29.18
N GLU A 235 6.65 -22.75 -29.49
CA GLU A 235 7.73 -23.69 -29.20
C GLU A 235 9.02 -23.21 -29.87
N ARG A 236 10.01 -22.78 -29.08
CA ARG A 236 11.44 -22.80 -29.46
C ARG A 236 12.36 -22.56 -28.24
N GLY A 237 13.09 -23.62 -27.84
CA GLY A 237 14.36 -23.59 -27.11
C GLY A 237 14.36 -23.08 -25.66
N ALA A 238 14.56 -23.98 -24.69
CA ALA A 238 14.72 -23.64 -23.27
C ALA A 238 15.81 -22.58 -23.06
N THR A 239 15.41 -21.35 -22.75
CA THR A 239 16.28 -20.26 -22.30
C THR A 239 16.04 -20.06 -20.81
N TYR A 240 17.04 -20.40 -19.99
CA TYR A 240 17.04 -20.17 -18.54
C TYR A 240 17.41 -18.70 -18.26
N GLU A 241 16.74 -18.02 -17.32
CA GLU A 241 16.97 -16.60 -16.98
C GLU A 241 18.43 -16.30 -16.59
N ALA A 242 19.07 -17.26 -15.93
CA ALA A 242 20.48 -17.23 -15.54
C ALA A 242 21.01 -18.67 -15.36
N THR A 243 22.33 -18.85 -15.35
CA THR A 243 22.95 -20.15 -15.03
C THR A 243 23.82 -20.03 -13.79
N LEU A 244 23.46 -20.73 -12.73
CA LEU A 244 24.27 -20.83 -11.52
C LEU A 244 25.42 -21.81 -11.74
N TYR A 245 26.63 -21.37 -11.39
CA TYR A 245 27.84 -22.18 -11.45
C TYR A 245 28.09 -22.84 -12.81
N GLY A 246 27.64 -22.20 -13.90
CA GLY A 246 27.74 -22.72 -15.27
C GLY A 246 26.92 -23.98 -15.59
N ARG A 247 26.25 -24.60 -14.60
CA ARG A 247 25.57 -25.89 -14.74
C ARG A 247 24.07 -25.85 -14.45
N TYR A 248 23.63 -25.10 -13.45
CA TYR A 248 22.23 -25.14 -13.01
C TYR A 248 21.48 -23.98 -13.64
N GLY A 249 20.66 -24.26 -14.66
CA GLY A 249 19.80 -23.27 -15.30
C GLY A 249 18.67 -22.87 -14.36
N VAL A 250 18.65 -21.61 -13.93
CA VAL A 250 17.64 -21.11 -12.98
C VAL A 250 16.26 -21.14 -13.62
N VAL A 251 15.29 -21.66 -12.87
CA VAL A 251 13.87 -21.65 -13.23
C VAL A 251 13.13 -20.61 -12.39
N SER A 252 13.30 -20.61 -11.07
CA SER A 252 12.65 -19.65 -10.17
C SER A 252 13.36 -19.54 -8.83
N GLU A 253 13.21 -18.42 -8.11
CA GLU A 253 13.59 -18.32 -6.70
C GLU A 253 12.45 -18.86 -5.82
N VAL A 254 12.73 -19.88 -5.00
CA VAL A 254 11.72 -20.60 -4.20
C VAL A 254 11.51 -19.94 -2.85
N ALA A 255 12.60 -19.58 -2.19
CA ALA A 255 12.58 -18.95 -0.88
C ALA A 255 13.90 -18.23 -0.59
N MET A 256 13.85 -17.18 0.23
CA MET A 256 15.03 -16.51 0.76
C MET A 256 14.91 -16.37 2.27
N THR A 257 15.90 -16.91 2.98
CA THR A 257 16.08 -16.79 4.42
C THR A 257 17.27 -15.88 4.72
N PRO A 258 17.44 -15.39 5.96
CA PRO A 258 18.62 -14.62 6.35
C PRO A 258 19.96 -15.34 6.09
N HIS A 259 19.94 -16.68 6.04
CA HIS A 259 21.15 -17.52 5.95
C HIS A 259 21.34 -18.16 4.57
N ALA A 260 20.28 -18.39 3.80
CA ALA A 260 20.36 -19.06 2.52
C ALA A 260 19.24 -18.63 1.57
N ARG A 261 19.54 -18.64 0.27
CA ARG A 261 18.59 -18.55 -0.84
C ARG A 261 18.36 -19.93 -1.43
N LEU A 262 17.12 -20.33 -1.61
CA LEU A 262 16.72 -21.57 -2.28
C LEU A 262 16.22 -21.26 -3.69
N VAL A 263 16.84 -21.87 -4.69
CA VAL A 263 16.56 -21.65 -6.10
C VAL A 263 16.11 -22.95 -6.74
N GLU A 264 15.03 -22.92 -7.50
CA GLU A 264 14.66 -24.01 -8.38
C GLU A 264 15.49 -23.91 -9.67
N ALA A 265 16.10 -25.02 -10.08
CA ALA A 265 16.91 -25.05 -11.29
C ALA A 265 16.76 -26.37 -12.05
N ILE A 266 17.14 -26.35 -13.33
CA ILE A 266 17.42 -27.56 -14.11
C ILE A 266 18.92 -27.79 -14.12
N ASP A 267 19.36 -28.96 -13.68
CA ASP A 267 20.73 -29.40 -13.89
C ASP A 267 20.94 -29.70 -15.38
N LYS A 268 21.72 -28.86 -16.07
CA LYS A 268 21.95 -28.99 -17.52
C LYS A 268 22.66 -30.29 -17.92
N LEU A 269 23.33 -30.98 -16.99
CA LEU A 269 23.98 -32.26 -17.28
C LEU A 269 22.97 -33.42 -17.26
N SER A 270 22.12 -33.48 -16.24
CA SER A 270 21.17 -34.58 -16.06
C SER A 270 19.79 -34.32 -16.68
N GLY A 271 19.48 -33.06 -16.98
CA GLY A 271 18.14 -32.60 -17.38
C GLY A 271 17.13 -32.62 -16.23
N GLN A 272 17.54 -32.98 -15.00
CA GLN A 272 16.64 -33.10 -13.86
C GLN A 272 16.38 -31.75 -13.19
N ARG A 273 15.17 -31.61 -12.66
CA ARG A 273 14.78 -30.47 -11.81
C ARG A 273 15.37 -30.67 -10.42
N VAL A 274 16.02 -29.65 -9.89
CA VAL A 274 16.75 -29.66 -8.62
C VAL A 274 16.45 -28.40 -7.81
N ALA A 275 16.65 -28.46 -6.50
CA ALA A 275 16.65 -27.31 -5.62
C ALA A 275 18.08 -26.95 -5.21
N VAL A 276 18.53 -25.73 -5.46
CA VAL A 276 19.88 -25.23 -5.15
C VAL A 276 19.78 -24.28 -3.95
N LYS A 277 20.22 -24.74 -2.77
CA LYS A 277 20.32 -23.94 -1.54
C LYS A 277 21.69 -23.25 -1.52
N ILE A 278 21.72 -21.94 -1.61
CA ILE A 278 22.93 -21.09 -1.71
C ILE A 278 23.08 -20.27 -0.44
N LEU A 279 24.25 -20.28 0.20
CA LEU A 279 24.51 -19.47 1.39
C LEU A 279 24.43 -17.97 1.09
N ALA A 280 23.68 -17.20 1.89
CA ALA A 280 23.53 -15.76 1.73
C ALA A 280 24.67 -15.00 2.45
N SER A 281 25.53 -14.30 1.70
CA SER A 281 26.66 -13.53 2.26
C SER A 281 26.24 -12.10 2.57
N ARG A 282 25.75 -11.82 3.78
CA ARG A 282 25.32 -10.45 4.16
C ARG A 282 25.84 -9.87 5.47
N ALA A 283 26.82 -10.51 6.13
CA ALA A 283 27.39 -9.93 7.35
C ALA A 283 28.89 -9.67 7.22
N ARG A 284 29.27 -8.39 7.34
CA ARG A 284 30.65 -7.92 7.54
C ARG A 284 31.23 -8.69 8.75
N GLY A 285 32.16 -9.63 8.50
CA GLY A 285 32.93 -10.33 9.53
C GLY A 285 32.46 -11.72 9.99
N LEU A 286 31.24 -12.17 9.66
CA LEU A 286 30.66 -13.46 10.11
C LEU A 286 30.71 -14.59 9.05
N GLY A 287 31.41 -14.38 7.93
CA GLY A 287 31.34 -15.26 6.76
C GLY A 287 31.96 -16.65 6.91
N ARG A 288 32.99 -16.82 7.77
CA ARG A 288 33.66 -18.13 7.96
C ARG A 288 32.82 -19.09 8.79
N ASP A 289 32.25 -18.63 9.90
CA ASP A 289 31.44 -19.49 10.79
C ASP A 289 30.12 -19.93 10.12
N ALA A 290 29.53 -19.07 9.30
CA ALA A 290 28.35 -19.41 8.49
C ALA A 290 28.70 -20.47 7.41
N LEU A 291 29.84 -20.32 6.74
CA LEU A 291 30.33 -21.29 5.76
C LEU A 291 30.68 -22.64 6.40
N ASP A 292 31.36 -22.64 7.54
CA ASP A 292 31.71 -23.87 8.26
C ASP A 292 30.46 -24.62 8.73
N ARG A 293 29.43 -23.90 9.18
CA ARG A 293 28.11 -24.50 9.51
C ARG A 293 27.45 -25.10 8.28
N PHE A 294 27.43 -24.39 7.16
CA PHE A 294 26.85 -24.86 5.90
C PHE A 294 27.56 -26.12 5.36
N VAL A 295 28.89 -26.17 5.42
CA VAL A 295 29.68 -27.35 5.04
C VAL A 295 29.42 -28.53 5.98
N ARG A 296 29.26 -28.28 7.29
CA ARG A 296 28.89 -29.33 8.26
C ARG A 296 27.50 -29.89 7.99
N GLU A 297 26.52 -29.04 7.70
CA GLU A 297 25.16 -29.44 7.30
C GLU A 297 25.19 -30.32 6.05
N ALA A 298 25.91 -29.90 5.00
CA ALA A 298 26.06 -30.69 3.79
C ALA A 298 26.69 -32.07 4.05
N ARG A 299 27.73 -32.14 4.90
CA ARG A 299 28.37 -33.41 5.29
C ARG A 299 27.47 -34.31 6.12
N ALA A 300 26.67 -33.73 7.01
CA ALA A 300 25.70 -34.47 7.81
C ALA A 300 24.62 -35.09 6.91
N LEU A 301 24.04 -34.27 6.02
CA LEU A 301 23.04 -34.72 5.06
C LEU A 301 23.59 -35.75 4.06
N ALA A 302 24.86 -35.62 3.64
CA ALA A 302 25.51 -36.62 2.78
C ALA A 302 25.62 -38.02 3.41
N LYS A 303 25.71 -38.10 4.74
CA LYS A 303 25.73 -39.37 5.49
C LYS A 303 24.32 -39.92 5.73
N LEU A 304 23.32 -39.05 5.77
CA LEU A 304 21.93 -39.39 6.05
C LEU A 304 21.21 -39.86 4.77
N ARG A 305 21.22 -41.17 4.53
CA ARG A 305 20.52 -41.79 3.38
C ARG A 305 19.29 -42.53 3.86
N HIS A 306 18.11 -41.93 3.66
CA HIS A 306 16.84 -42.53 4.06
C HIS A 306 15.74 -42.17 3.03
N PRO A 307 14.79 -43.07 2.70
CA PRO A 307 13.72 -42.79 1.73
C PRO A 307 12.85 -41.59 2.10
N ASN A 308 12.68 -41.30 3.40
CA ASN A 308 11.91 -40.15 3.90
C ASN A 308 12.77 -38.93 4.25
N VAL A 309 13.98 -38.81 3.69
CA VAL A 309 14.81 -37.60 3.77
C VAL A 309 14.98 -37.04 2.36
N VAL A 310 14.98 -35.71 2.21
CA VAL A 310 15.24 -35.07 0.92
C VAL A 310 16.67 -35.39 0.46
N PRO A 311 16.86 -36.04 -0.70
CA PRO A 311 18.18 -36.42 -1.18
C PRO A 311 19.08 -35.21 -1.46
N LEU A 312 20.32 -35.27 -0.95
CA LEU A 312 21.42 -34.43 -1.41
C LEU A 312 22.02 -35.04 -2.68
N LEU A 313 21.96 -34.30 -3.78
CA LEU A 313 22.44 -34.71 -5.09
C LEU A 313 23.88 -34.26 -5.34
N ASP A 314 24.23 -33.04 -4.93
CA ASP A 314 25.56 -32.45 -5.18
C ASP A 314 25.91 -31.37 -4.15
N PHE A 315 27.19 -31.04 -4.04
CA PHE A 315 27.70 -29.92 -3.24
C PHE A 315 28.69 -29.09 -4.05
N VAL A 316 28.37 -27.82 -4.26
CA VAL A 316 29.20 -26.87 -5.01
C VAL A 316 30.14 -26.15 -4.04
N GLY A 317 31.43 -26.50 -4.09
CA GLY A 317 32.44 -25.91 -3.20
C GLY A 317 32.86 -24.49 -3.57
N GLU A 318 32.76 -24.09 -4.85
CA GLU A 318 33.25 -22.80 -5.35
C GLU A 318 32.35 -21.61 -4.96
N GLY A 319 31.04 -21.84 -4.89
CA GLY A 319 30.10 -20.95 -4.23
C GLY A 319 29.22 -21.80 -3.34
N PRO A 320 29.27 -21.62 -2.01
CA PRO A 320 28.71 -22.56 -1.04
C PRO A 320 27.23 -22.85 -1.31
N ALA A 321 26.98 -23.94 -2.02
CA ALA A 321 25.64 -24.36 -2.41
C ALA A 321 25.46 -25.87 -2.32
N MET A 322 24.27 -26.28 -1.89
CA MET A 322 23.82 -27.66 -1.84
C MET A 322 22.76 -27.86 -2.91
N VAL A 323 22.88 -28.94 -3.68
CA VAL A 323 21.91 -29.32 -4.70
C VAL A 323 21.10 -30.49 -4.17
N LEU A 324 19.81 -30.27 -3.98
CA LEU A 324 18.85 -31.20 -3.41
C LEU A 324 17.88 -31.66 -4.51
N ALA A 325 17.28 -32.84 -4.34
CA ALA A 325 16.21 -33.26 -5.22
C ALA A 325 15.00 -32.32 -5.11
N TRP A 326 14.38 -32.01 -6.25
CA TRP A 326 13.19 -31.17 -6.28
C TRP A 326 11.96 -31.93 -5.80
N MET A 327 11.26 -31.38 -4.81
CA MET A 327 10.05 -31.98 -4.21
C MET A 327 8.81 -31.37 -4.86
N ALA A 328 8.31 -32.01 -5.92
CA ALA A 328 7.24 -31.46 -6.76
C ALA A 328 5.86 -31.38 -6.07
N GLY A 329 5.61 -32.18 -5.04
CA GLY A 329 4.34 -32.21 -4.31
C GLY A 329 4.18 -31.10 -3.27
N GLY A 330 5.15 -30.19 -3.14
CA GLY A 330 5.07 -29.06 -2.21
C GLY A 330 5.26 -29.46 -0.74
N SER A 331 4.89 -28.58 0.19
CA SER A 331 5.04 -28.79 1.63
C SER A 331 3.75 -29.24 2.31
N LEU A 332 3.86 -29.87 3.48
CA LEU A 332 2.71 -30.23 4.32
C LEU A 332 1.92 -29.00 4.77
N ARG A 333 2.56 -27.85 5.01
CA ARG A 333 1.83 -26.59 5.26
C ARG A 333 0.87 -26.27 4.11
N ALA A 334 1.38 -26.29 2.88
CA ALA A 334 0.57 -26.00 1.70
C ALA A 334 -0.55 -27.02 1.48
N LEU A 335 -0.34 -28.29 1.85
CA LEU A 335 -1.38 -29.33 1.83
C LEU A 335 -2.48 -29.02 2.86
N MET A 336 -2.11 -28.74 4.11
CA MET A 336 -3.05 -28.47 5.20
C MET A 336 -3.85 -27.16 5.00
N ASP A 337 -3.29 -26.19 4.28
CA ASP A 337 -4.00 -24.94 3.95
C ASP A 337 -5.10 -25.15 2.87
N ARG A 338 -4.97 -26.20 2.06
CA ARG A 338 -5.88 -26.50 0.93
C ARG A 338 -6.89 -27.59 1.26
N GLU A 339 -6.48 -28.60 2.01
CA GLU A 339 -7.24 -29.83 2.21
C GLU A 339 -7.14 -30.32 3.67
N VAL A 340 -8.18 -31.03 4.12
CA VAL A 340 -8.16 -31.71 5.42
C VAL A 340 -7.44 -33.06 5.25
N VAL A 341 -6.40 -33.28 6.07
CA VAL A 341 -5.63 -34.53 6.06
C VAL A 341 -6.41 -35.62 6.80
N SER A 342 -6.62 -36.78 6.18
CA SER A 342 -7.25 -37.91 6.87
C SER A 342 -6.36 -38.45 7.99
N PRO A 343 -6.91 -38.99 9.09
CA PRO A 343 -6.10 -39.53 10.18
C PRO A 343 -5.11 -40.62 9.73
N ALA A 344 -5.50 -41.49 8.81
CA ALA A 344 -4.61 -42.47 8.20
C ALA A 344 -3.42 -41.82 7.49
N ARG A 345 -3.66 -40.75 6.73
CA ARG A 345 -2.60 -40.02 6.03
C ARG A 345 -1.71 -39.26 7.02
N ALA A 346 -2.28 -38.68 8.07
CA ALA A 346 -1.53 -38.01 9.14
C ALA A 346 -0.57 -38.97 9.84
N ALA A 347 -1.03 -40.19 10.17
CA ALA A 347 -0.22 -41.23 10.76
C ALA A 347 0.88 -41.74 9.83
N GLU A 348 0.59 -41.94 8.54
CA GLU A 348 1.59 -42.32 7.52
C GLU A 348 2.71 -41.27 7.43
N ILE A 349 2.34 -39.99 7.38
CA ILE A 349 3.27 -38.87 7.34
C ILE A 349 4.12 -38.85 8.62
N ALA A 350 3.51 -38.95 9.81
CA ALA A 350 4.22 -38.99 11.08
C ALA A 350 5.20 -40.17 11.17
N GLY A 351 4.78 -41.36 10.70
CA GLY A 351 5.63 -42.55 10.62
C GLY A 351 6.82 -42.36 9.69
N ALA A 352 6.63 -41.70 8.55
CA ALA A 352 7.71 -41.33 7.63
C ALA A 352 8.72 -40.37 8.28
N VAL A 353 8.25 -39.34 9.01
CA VAL A 353 9.12 -38.42 9.76
C VAL A 353 9.92 -39.17 10.81
N LEU A 354 9.28 -40.04 11.60
CA LEU A 354 9.95 -40.81 12.63
C LEU A 354 10.97 -41.81 12.07
N GLY A 355 10.69 -42.40 10.90
CA GLY A 355 11.69 -43.20 10.17
C GLY A 355 12.94 -42.40 9.81
N ALA A 356 12.75 -41.19 9.27
CA ALA A 356 13.87 -40.29 8.96
C ALA A 356 14.65 -39.87 10.22
N LEU A 357 13.95 -39.55 11.31
CA LEU A 357 14.56 -39.17 12.58
C LEU A 357 15.31 -40.33 13.23
N ALA A 358 14.82 -41.57 13.15
CA ALA A 358 15.51 -42.73 13.69
C ALA A 358 16.91 -42.88 13.08
N GLU A 359 17.04 -42.72 11.76
CA GLU A 359 18.34 -42.78 11.10
C GLU A 359 19.22 -41.55 11.43
N ALA A 360 18.64 -40.35 11.49
CA ALA A 360 19.36 -39.15 11.88
C ALA A 360 19.92 -39.26 13.32
N HIS A 361 19.07 -39.66 14.28
CA HIS A 361 19.42 -39.85 15.69
C HIS A 361 20.51 -40.92 15.85
N ARG A 362 20.45 -42.02 15.08
CA ARG A 362 21.49 -43.07 15.05
C ARG A 362 22.85 -42.52 14.61
N LEU A 363 22.87 -41.52 13.73
CA LEU A 363 24.06 -40.81 13.29
C LEU A 363 24.47 -39.65 14.22
N GLY A 364 23.77 -39.45 15.33
CA GLY A 364 24.01 -38.35 16.29
C GLY A 364 23.54 -36.99 15.79
N ILE A 365 22.61 -36.95 14.85
CA ILE A 365 22.06 -35.74 14.23
C ILE A 365 20.67 -35.49 14.81
N LEU A 366 20.46 -34.34 15.45
CA LEU A 366 19.13 -33.87 15.87
C LEU A 366 18.55 -32.93 14.81
N HIS A 367 17.23 -32.96 14.58
CA HIS A 367 16.61 -32.09 13.58
C HIS A 367 16.36 -30.68 14.12
N ARG A 368 15.73 -30.56 15.30
CA ARG A 368 15.44 -29.34 16.08
C ARG A 368 14.45 -28.34 15.49
N ASP A 369 14.11 -28.44 14.20
CA ASP A 369 13.14 -27.56 13.53
C ASP A 369 12.06 -28.35 12.75
N ILE A 370 11.39 -29.30 13.41
CA ILE A 370 10.32 -30.08 12.77
C ILE A 370 9.04 -29.24 12.74
N LYS A 371 8.52 -28.97 11.54
CA LYS A 371 7.30 -28.18 11.30
C LYS A 371 6.72 -28.48 9.90
N PRO A 372 5.44 -28.15 9.63
CA PRO A 372 4.81 -28.46 8.35
C PRO A 372 5.53 -27.92 7.10
N SER A 373 6.27 -26.81 7.19
CA SER A 373 7.01 -26.25 6.04
C SER A 373 8.26 -27.06 5.68
N ASN A 374 8.81 -27.85 6.61
CA ASN A 374 10.03 -28.65 6.41
C ASN A 374 9.72 -30.09 5.99
N LEU A 375 8.43 -30.44 5.87
CA LEU A 375 7.99 -31.73 5.37
C LEU A 375 7.46 -31.57 3.96
N LEU A 376 8.14 -32.20 3.00
CA LEU A 376 7.89 -32.03 1.57
C LEU A 376 7.40 -33.33 0.94
N PHE A 377 6.75 -33.24 -0.21
CA PHE A 377 6.29 -34.40 -0.97
C PHE A 377 7.00 -34.50 -2.31
N ASP A 378 7.43 -35.71 -2.68
CA ASP A 378 7.85 -35.98 -4.05
C ASP A 378 6.66 -36.15 -5.00
N GLU A 379 6.93 -36.39 -6.28
CA GLU A 379 5.90 -36.54 -7.32
C GLU A 379 4.95 -37.73 -7.07
N ALA A 380 5.41 -38.76 -6.35
CA ALA A 380 4.59 -39.90 -5.94
C ALA A 380 3.78 -39.62 -4.67
N GLY A 381 3.89 -38.41 -4.10
CA GLY A 381 3.26 -38.05 -2.83
C GLY A 381 3.97 -38.62 -1.61
N THR A 382 5.21 -39.09 -1.71
CA THR A 382 5.94 -39.62 -0.55
C THR A 382 6.47 -38.49 0.33
N ALA A 383 6.18 -38.53 1.62
CA ALA A 383 6.67 -37.54 2.59
C ALA A 383 8.18 -37.66 2.82
N ARG A 384 8.89 -36.52 2.76
CA ARG A 384 10.33 -36.40 2.94
C ARG A 384 10.66 -35.20 3.82
N LEU A 385 11.50 -35.44 4.82
CA LEU A 385 11.98 -34.42 5.75
C LEU A 385 13.15 -33.64 5.13
N ALA A 386 13.04 -32.31 5.16
CA ALA A 386 14.01 -31.36 4.65
C ALA A 386 14.62 -30.52 5.79
N ASP A 387 15.70 -29.82 5.47
CA ASP A 387 16.29 -28.76 6.32
C ASP A 387 16.82 -29.19 7.69
N PHE A 388 17.81 -30.09 7.70
CA PHE A 388 18.60 -30.44 8.89
C PHE A 388 19.56 -29.31 9.35
N GLY A 389 19.28 -28.05 9.00
CA GLY A 389 20.17 -26.90 9.18
C GLY A 389 20.40 -26.46 10.62
N ALA A 390 19.58 -26.90 11.57
CA ALA A 390 19.76 -26.63 13.00
C ALA A 390 20.61 -27.70 13.73
N ALA A 391 21.01 -28.77 13.05
CA ALA A 391 21.63 -29.96 13.65
C ALA A 391 22.90 -29.71 14.47
N HIS A 392 23.57 -28.56 14.28
CA HIS A 392 24.85 -28.26 14.93
C HIS A 392 24.98 -26.85 15.54
N MET A 393 23.87 -26.16 15.86
CA MET A 393 23.98 -25.03 16.81
C MET A 393 24.45 -25.59 18.16
N SER A 394 25.62 -25.14 18.63
CA SER A 394 26.16 -25.56 19.93
C SER A 394 25.23 -25.12 21.06
N GLU A 395 25.30 -25.80 22.21
CA GLU A 395 24.50 -25.51 23.42
C GLU A 395 24.61 -24.05 23.89
N SER A 396 25.64 -23.31 23.47
CA SER A 396 25.93 -21.94 23.92
C SER A 396 25.46 -20.84 22.98
N GLU A 397 25.02 -21.15 21.75
CA GLU A 397 24.65 -20.15 20.73
C GLU A 397 23.16 -20.13 20.37
N ALA A 398 22.35 -20.94 21.05
CA ALA A 398 20.88 -20.94 20.93
C ALA A 398 20.25 -19.72 21.62
N THR A 399 20.74 -18.51 21.31
CA THR A 399 19.98 -17.29 21.60
C THR A 399 18.87 -17.23 20.57
N VAL A 400 17.63 -17.43 21.02
CA VAL A 400 16.42 -17.30 20.22
C VAL A 400 16.44 -15.94 19.50
N THR A 401 16.70 -15.94 18.19
CA THR A 401 16.42 -14.76 17.36
C THR A 401 14.91 -14.57 17.34
N VAL A 402 14.47 -13.40 17.83
CA VAL A 402 13.08 -12.94 18.08
C VAL A 402 12.25 -12.77 16.79
N GLY A 403 12.60 -13.43 15.68
CA GLY A 403 12.06 -13.19 14.34
C GLY A 403 10.94 -14.10 13.85
N ASP A 404 10.82 -15.33 14.35
CA ASP A 404 9.89 -16.32 13.77
C ASP A 404 8.83 -16.79 14.78
N ILE A 405 7.77 -16.00 14.92
CA ILE A 405 6.60 -16.30 15.78
C ILE A 405 6.00 -17.69 15.46
N GLY A 406 6.17 -18.21 14.24
CA GLY A 406 5.65 -19.51 13.80
C GLY A 406 6.48 -20.75 14.20
N THR A 407 7.78 -20.61 14.51
CA THR A 407 8.65 -21.76 14.86
C THR A 407 8.46 -22.18 16.32
N VAL A 408 8.12 -21.24 17.21
CA VAL A 408 7.94 -21.49 18.65
C VAL A 408 6.82 -22.49 18.94
N ALA A 409 5.80 -22.55 18.07
CA ALA A 409 4.64 -23.42 18.22
C ALA A 409 4.99 -24.93 18.25
N TYR A 410 6.06 -25.34 17.57
CA TYR A 410 6.48 -26.74 17.46
C TYR A 410 7.66 -27.09 18.39
N MET A 411 8.24 -26.11 19.07
CA MET A 411 9.37 -26.34 19.98
C MET A 411 8.92 -27.09 21.24
N ALA A 412 9.76 -28.04 21.66
CA ALA A 412 9.55 -28.75 22.91
C ALA A 412 9.67 -27.81 24.13
N PRO A 413 8.97 -28.07 25.24
CA PRO A 413 9.02 -27.26 26.46
C PRO A 413 10.44 -26.96 26.93
N GLU A 414 11.32 -27.95 26.93
CA GLU A 414 12.72 -27.80 27.31
C GLU A 414 13.49 -26.85 26.38
N GLN A 415 13.20 -26.84 25.08
CA GLN A 415 13.81 -25.92 24.13
C GLN A 415 13.29 -24.48 24.33
N ARG A 416 12.00 -24.30 24.62
CA ARG A 416 11.42 -22.98 24.94
C ARG A 416 12.00 -22.39 26.22
N LEU A 417 12.40 -23.25 27.16
CA LEU A 417 13.10 -22.89 28.40
C LEU A 417 14.62 -22.72 28.22
N GLY A 418 15.13 -22.82 26.98
CA GLY A 418 16.55 -22.66 26.66
C GLY A 418 17.44 -23.84 27.09
N ARG A 419 16.86 -25.00 27.42
CA ARG A 419 17.62 -26.23 27.70
C ARG A 419 18.04 -26.92 26.40
N ALA A 420 19.05 -27.79 26.49
CA ALA A 420 19.57 -28.52 25.33
C ALA A 420 18.49 -29.44 24.71
N ALA A 421 18.33 -29.35 23.38
CA ALA A 421 17.47 -30.25 22.62
C ALA A 421 18.03 -31.68 22.65
N THR A 422 17.15 -32.67 22.73
CA THR A 422 17.48 -34.11 22.73
C THR A 422 16.70 -34.83 21.64
N VAL A 423 16.94 -36.14 21.47
CA VAL A 423 16.13 -36.98 20.58
C VAL A 423 14.64 -36.88 20.89
N ARG A 424 14.29 -36.73 22.19
CA ARG A 424 12.91 -36.61 22.67
C ARG A 424 12.30 -35.23 22.42
N SER A 425 13.11 -34.22 22.15
CA SER A 425 12.62 -32.90 21.71
C SER A 425 12.07 -32.99 20.29
N ASP A 426 12.75 -33.71 19.40
CA ASP A 426 12.24 -33.97 18.04
C ASP A 426 10.93 -34.78 18.06
N LEU A 427 10.80 -35.75 18.98
CA LEU A 427 9.56 -36.54 19.12
C LEU A 427 8.37 -35.68 19.56
N TYR A 428 8.59 -34.72 20.46
CA TYR A 428 7.55 -33.76 20.85
C TYR A 428 7.06 -32.96 19.65
N SER A 429 7.97 -32.45 18.82
CA SER A 429 7.60 -31.69 17.62
C SER A 429 6.79 -32.55 16.62
N VAL A 430 7.09 -33.85 16.50
CA VAL A 430 6.24 -34.79 15.73
C VAL A 430 4.86 -34.94 16.37
N GLY A 431 4.77 -34.97 17.71
CA GLY A 431 3.49 -34.96 18.43
C GLY A 431 2.64 -33.74 18.11
N VAL A 432 3.24 -32.55 18.09
CA VAL A 432 2.55 -31.30 17.72
C VAL A 432 2.06 -31.37 16.28
N LEU A 433 2.91 -31.86 15.37
CA LEU A 433 2.60 -32.03 13.96
C LEU A 433 1.41 -32.98 13.75
N LEU A 434 1.43 -34.14 14.41
CA LEU A 434 0.37 -35.13 14.32
C LEU A 434 -0.94 -34.60 14.91
N PHE A 435 -0.87 -33.92 16.06
CA PHE A 435 -2.04 -33.25 16.65
C PHE A 435 -2.66 -32.22 15.70
N GLU A 436 -1.85 -31.36 15.08
CA GLU A 436 -2.32 -30.33 14.16
C GLU A 436 -2.94 -30.95 12.90
N MET A 437 -2.34 -31.99 12.32
CA MET A 437 -2.95 -32.70 11.18
C MET A 437 -4.29 -33.35 11.56
N LEU A 438 -4.39 -33.89 12.78
CA LEU A 438 -5.61 -34.56 13.24
C LEU A 438 -6.71 -33.60 13.66
N THR A 439 -6.40 -32.42 14.18
CA THR A 439 -7.40 -31.49 14.75
C THR A 439 -7.61 -30.23 13.91
N GLY A 440 -6.60 -29.80 13.15
CA GLY A 440 -6.55 -28.50 12.48
C GLY A 440 -6.02 -27.37 13.36
N ASP A 441 -5.81 -27.63 14.66
CA ASP A 441 -5.38 -26.64 15.65
C ASP A 441 -4.06 -27.07 16.30
N LEU A 442 -3.32 -26.10 16.86
CA LEU A 442 -2.16 -26.38 17.70
C LEU A 442 -2.61 -26.85 19.10
N PRO A 443 -1.84 -27.74 19.76
CA PRO A 443 -2.21 -28.25 21.08
C PRO A 443 -2.28 -27.12 22.11
N ARG A 444 -3.45 -26.95 22.74
CA ARG A 444 -3.71 -26.00 23.82
C ARG A 444 -4.46 -26.71 24.95
N GLY A 445 -3.83 -26.84 26.12
CA GLY A 445 -4.47 -27.49 27.27
C GLY A 445 -4.51 -29.01 27.13
N VAL A 446 -5.72 -29.60 27.23
CA VAL A 446 -5.90 -31.07 27.27
C VAL A 446 -5.74 -31.67 25.87
N VAL A 447 -4.87 -32.68 25.73
CA VAL A 447 -4.66 -33.41 24.47
C VAL A 447 -5.76 -34.46 24.28
N GLN A 448 -6.78 -34.13 23.49
CA GLN A 448 -7.91 -34.99 23.13
C GLN A 448 -8.24 -34.85 21.64
N VAL A 449 -7.76 -35.77 20.81
CA VAL A 449 -8.06 -35.84 19.38
C VAL A 449 -9.32 -36.65 19.07
N SER A 450 -9.74 -37.54 19.98
CA SER A 450 -11.03 -38.25 19.94
C SER A 450 -12.23 -37.30 19.83
N HIS A 451 -12.16 -36.11 20.43
CA HIS A 451 -13.20 -35.08 20.30
C HIS A 451 -13.22 -34.41 18.91
N ALA A 452 -12.10 -34.41 18.20
CA ALA A 452 -11.97 -33.77 16.89
C ALA A 452 -12.39 -34.70 15.73
N HIS A 453 -12.50 -36.01 15.98
CA HIS A 453 -12.89 -36.99 14.96
C HIS A 453 -13.64 -38.18 15.58
N PRO A 454 -14.85 -38.53 15.11
CA PRO A 454 -15.71 -39.52 15.75
C PRO A 454 -15.14 -40.94 15.75
N ASP A 455 -14.27 -41.26 14.80
CA ASP A 455 -13.64 -42.58 14.68
C ASP A 455 -12.26 -42.65 15.39
N LEU A 456 -11.87 -41.61 16.14
CA LEU A 456 -10.66 -41.65 16.98
C LEU A 456 -11.04 -41.96 18.43
N GLU A 457 -10.36 -42.95 19.01
CA GLU A 457 -10.60 -43.44 20.38
C GLU A 457 -9.52 -43.00 21.38
N ASP A 458 -9.74 -43.29 22.68
CA ASP A 458 -8.87 -42.96 23.82
C ASP A 458 -7.41 -43.40 23.67
N HIS A 459 -7.14 -44.46 22.91
CA HIS A 459 -5.79 -44.94 22.68
C HIS A 459 -4.98 -44.00 21.76
N HIS A 460 -5.63 -43.30 20.82
CA HIS A 460 -4.99 -42.24 20.03
C HIS A 460 -4.65 -41.03 20.92
N ASP A 461 -5.55 -40.68 21.84
CA ASP A 461 -5.30 -39.62 22.83
C ASP A 461 -4.13 -39.98 23.74
N ALA A 462 -4.03 -41.24 24.19
CA ALA A 462 -2.93 -41.72 25.02
C ALA A 462 -1.58 -41.61 24.31
N LEU A 463 -1.53 -42.01 23.03
CA LEU A 463 -0.32 -41.90 22.22
C LEU A 463 0.13 -40.45 22.07
N LEU A 464 -0.79 -39.53 21.74
CA LEU A 464 -0.46 -38.12 21.60
C LEU A 464 -0.09 -37.46 22.93
N ARG A 465 -0.74 -37.85 24.04
CA ARG A 465 -0.34 -37.41 25.38
C ARG A 465 1.08 -37.83 25.73
N GLN A 466 1.51 -39.01 25.30
CA GLN A 466 2.89 -39.46 25.52
C GLN A 466 3.89 -38.70 24.65
N LEU A 467 3.60 -38.44 23.37
CA LEU A 467 4.46 -37.61 22.51
C LEU A 467 4.56 -36.16 23.02
N LEU A 468 3.45 -35.61 23.51
CA LEU A 468 3.31 -34.23 23.98
C LEU A 468 3.55 -34.06 25.49
N ALA A 469 4.14 -35.05 26.17
CA ALA A 469 4.42 -34.94 27.60
C ALA A 469 5.38 -33.78 27.89
N GLU A 470 5.11 -33.01 28.96
CA GLU A 470 5.95 -31.86 29.34
C GLU A 470 7.37 -32.29 29.72
N GLY A 471 7.49 -33.37 30.50
CA GLY A 471 8.76 -34.01 30.85
C GLY A 471 9.31 -34.82 29.67
N PRO A 472 10.56 -34.61 29.21
CA PRO A 472 11.14 -35.42 28.15
C PRO A 472 11.24 -36.90 28.57
N GLU A 473 11.46 -37.22 29.83
CA GLU A 473 11.43 -38.56 30.42
C GLU A 473 10.11 -39.31 30.31
N ASP A 474 9.01 -38.61 30.14
CA ASP A 474 7.68 -39.21 30.00
C ASP A 474 7.33 -39.52 28.53
N ARG A 475 8.20 -39.13 27.59
CA ARG A 475 8.04 -39.41 26.14
C ARG A 475 8.72 -40.73 25.77
N PHE A 476 8.47 -41.19 24.55
CA PHE A 476 9.16 -42.36 23.98
C PHE A 476 10.69 -42.20 24.00
N ASP A 477 11.42 -43.33 24.13
CA ASP A 477 12.88 -43.31 24.23
C ASP A 477 13.55 -42.99 22.89
N GLY A 478 12.89 -43.32 21.78
CA GLY A 478 13.42 -43.04 20.44
C GLY A 478 12.37 -43.07 19.34
N ALA A 479 12.76 -42.57 18.17
CA ALA A 479 11.86 -42.40 17.04
C ALA A 479 11.31 -43.74 16.49
N LEU A 480 12.08 -44.82 16.55
CA LEU A 480 11.61 -46.14 16.08
C LEU A 480 10.51 -46.72 16.98
N GLU A 481 10.60 -46.51 18.29
CA GLU A 481 9.58 -46.92 19.26
C GLU A 481 8.29 -46.12 19.05
N ALA A 482 8.40 -44.78 18.96
CA ALA A 482 7.28 -43.90 18.66
C ALA A 482 6.60 -44.26 17.33
N ARG A 483 7.38 -44.61 16.30
CA ARG A 483 6.86 -45.06 15.01
C ARG A 483 6.08 -46.37 15.15
N GLY A 484 6.64 -47.35 15.85
CA GLY A 484 5.97 -48.62 16.13
C GLY A 484 4.66 -48.42 16.90
N ALA A 485 4.62 -47.48 17.84
CA ALA A 485 3.41 -47.13 18.56
C ALA A 485 2.34 -46.51 17.65
N ILE A 486 2.71 -45.62 16.71
CA ILE A 486 1.76 -45.07 15.72
C ILE A 486 1.26 -46.15 14.77
N GLU A 487 2.15 -47.01 14.27
CA GLU A 487 1.81 -48.07 13.30
C GLU A 487 1.02 -49.22 13.94
N ALA A 488 1.03 -49.37 15.26
CA ALA A 488 0.28 -50.39 15.98
C ALA A 488 -1.24 -50.13 16.02
N PHE A 489 -1.68 -48.90 15.80
CA PHE A 489 -3.09 -48.51 15.83
C PHE A 489 -3.70 -48.42 14.43
N SER A 490 -5.02 -48.66 14.34
CA SER A 490 -5.76 -48.47 13.11
C SER A 490 -6.23 -47.02 13.00
N TRP A 491 -5.81 -46.34 11.93
CA TRP A 491 -6.16 -44.95 11.69
C TRP A 491 -7.28 -44.84 10.66
N PRO A 492 -8.35 -44.08 10.93
CA PRO A 492 -9.47 -43.96 10.00
C PRO A 492 -9.08 -43.20 8.74
N THR A 493 -9.62 -43.62 7.59
CA THR A 493 -9.42 -42.95 6.29
C THR A 493 -10.47 -41.89 5.99
N ARG A 494 -11.57 -41.88 6.76
CA ARG A 494 -12.67 -40.94 6.61
C ARG A 494 -12.17 -39.51 6.88
N ILE A 495 -12.51 -38.59 5.98
CA ILE A 495 -12.35 -37.15 6.19
C ILE A 495 -13.71 -36.61 6.65
N VAL A 496 -13.72 -35.89 7.76
CA VAL A 496 -14.93 -35.22 8.29
C VAL A 496 -14.75 -33.72 8.07
N ASP A 497 -15.67 -33.11 7.33
CA ASP A 497 -15.65 -31.69 7.02
C ASP A 497 -15.95 -30.89 8.30
N ARG A 498 -15.02 -30.04 8.72
CA ARG A 498 -15.09 -29.33 10.00
C ARG A 498 -15.64 -27.94 9.75
N GLN A 499 -16.82 -27.66 10.30
CA GLN A 499 -17.27 -26.28 10.47
C GLN A 499 -16.23 -25.57 11.34
N ARG A 500 -15.42 -24.69 10.72
CA ARG A 500 -14.63 -23.71 11.46
C ARG A 500 -15.61 -22.96 12.36
N SER A 501 -15.47 -23.11 13.67
CA SER A 501 -16.23 -22.34 14.66
C SER A 501 -15.78 -20.87 14.59
N SER A 502 -16.34 -20.13 13.64
CA SER A 502 -16.34 -18.67 13.66
C SER A 502 -17.57 -18.22 14.45
N GLU A 503 -17.41 -18.00 15.74
CA GLU A 503 -18.30 -17.08 16.44
C GLU A 503 -17.96 -15.67 15.96
N ALA A 504 -18.74 -15.16 15.00
CA ALA A 504 -18.92 -13.75 14.76
C ALA A 504 -20.44 -13.46 14.78
N PRO A 505 -20.91 -12.35 15.39
CA PRO A 505 -22.33 -12.13 15.61
C PRO A 505 -23.03 -11.84 14.29
N SER A 506 -24.12 -12.57 14.07
CA SER A 506 -25.13 -12.30 13.05
C SER A 506 -26.00 -11.12 13.47
N GLY A 507 -26.29 -10.21 12.52
CA GLY A 507 -27.47 -9.35 12.56
C GLY A 507 -27.22 -7.88 12.26
N ALA A 508 -27.22 -7.51 10.98
CA ALA A 508 -27.84 -6.25 10.53
C ALA A 508 -28.09 -6.33 9.02
N GLU A 509 -29.32 -6.02 8.65
CA GLU A 509 -29.86 -5.94 7.30
C GLU A 509 -28.98 -5.04 6.41
N GLY A 510 -28.66 -5.51 5.20
CA GLY A 510 -27.86 -4.74 4.25
C GLY A 510 -28.66 -3.57 3.67
N PRO A 511 -28.13 -2.32 3.72
CA PRO A 511 -28.62 -1.26 2.86
C PRO A 511 -27.95 -1.34 1.48
N ALA A 512 -28.65 -0.72 0.53
CA ALA A 512 -28.41 -0.72 -0.90
C ALA A 512 -26.98 -0.34 -1.34
N ASP A 513 -26.61 -0.93 -2.47
CA ASP A 513 -25.61 -0.53 -3.47
C ASP A 513 -25.03 0.89 -3.27
N GLN A 514 -23.87 0.98 -2.60
CA GLN A 514 -22.98 2.13 -2.62
C GLN A 514 -21.58 1.64 -2.99
N ALA A 515 -21.04 2.16 -4.09
CA ALA A 515 -19.64 2.01 -4.43
C ALA A 515 -18.76 2.68 -3.34
N PRO A 516 -17.62 2.10 -2.96
CA PRO A 516 -16.74 2.71 -1.97
C PRO A 516 -15.99 3.89 -2.60
N GLY A 517 -16.19 5.13 -2.10
CA GLY A 517 -15.23 6.24 -2.32
C GLY A 517 -15.72 7.67 -2.58
N ASP A 518 -16.96 8.08 -2.24
CA ASP A 518 -17.50 9.40 -2.67
C ASP A 518 -17.38 10.57 -1.65
N GLU A 519 -16.65 10.39 -0.53
CA GLU A 519 -16.45 11.48 0.45
C GLU A 519 -15.34 12.45 0.01
N ARG A 520 -15.69 13.62 -0.54
CA ARG A 520 -14.72 14.67 -0.94
C ARG A 520 -13.95 15.26 0.26
N LEU A 521 -14.59 15.36 1.42
CA LEU A 521 -13.98 15.87 2.64
C LEU A 521 -13.80 14.75 3.66
N VAL A 522 -12.59 14.62 4.20
CA VAL A 522 -12.27 13.66 5.27
C VAL A 522 -11.72 14.36 6.50
N ALA A 523 -11.52 13.63 7.60
CA ALA A 523 -10.88 14.16 8.79
C ALA A 523 -9.46 14.71 8.46
N PRO A 524 -9.02 15.81 9.13
CA PRO A 524 -7.72 16.41 8.86
C PRO A 524 -6.57 15.43 9.12
N ARG A 525 -5.57 15.43 8.23
CA ARG A 525 -4.47 14.43 8.19
C ARG A 525 -3.44 14.56 9.33
N ARG A 526 -3.48 15.63 10.13
CA ARG A 526 -2.60 15.86 11.28
C ARG A 526 -3.38 16.52 12.42
N ALA A 527 -3.58 15.79 13.52
CA ALA A 527 -3.92 16.40 14.79
C ALA A 527 -2.65 17.08 15.34
N GLY A 528 -2.49 18.37 15.03
CA GLY A 528 -1.43 19.24 15.55
C GLY A 528 -2.07 20.47 16.19
N GLU A 529 -1.64 20.75 17.42
CA GLU A 529 -2.17 21.75 18.36
C GLU A 529 -2.66 23.06 17.70
N GLY A 530 -3.94 23.38 17.89
CA GLY A 530 -4.48 24.73 17.76
C GLY A 530 -5.56 24.98 16.70
N ALA A 531 -5.97 23.99 15.90
CA ALA A 531 -7.15 24.16 15.05
C ALA A 531 -8.41 23.86 15.86
N GLU A 532 -9.35 24.80 15.96
CA GLU A 532 -10.66 24.57 16.59
C GLU A 532 -11.33 23.34 15.95
N GLU A 533 -11.40 22.26 16.72
CA GLU A 533 -11.46 20.88 16.23
C GLU A 533 -12.74 20.41 15.46
N PRO A 534 -13.86 21.14 15.31
CA PRO A 534 -14.96 20.67 14.46
C PRO A 534 -14.96 21.19 13.01
N LEU A 535 -14.29 22.31 12.68
CA LEU A 535 -14.43 22.99 11.37
C LEU A 535 -13.37 22.63 10.33
N CYS A 536 -12.25 22.02 10.74
CA CYS A 536 -11.19 21.63 9.82
C CYS A 536 -11.50 20.28 9.14
N ARG A 537 -11.35 20.19 7.82
CA ARG A 537 -11.48 18.97 7.00
C ARG A 537 -10.36 18.92 5.97
N HIS A 538 -10.03 17.75 5.45
CA HIS A 538 -9.10 17.59 4.33
C HIS A 538 -9.89 17.40 3.03
N ASP A 539 -9.74 18.31 2.07
CA ASP A 539 -10.35 18.19 0.73
C ASP A 539 -9.48 17.29 -0.15
N LEU A 540 -9.97 16.08 -0.42
CA LEU A 540 -9.31 15.11 -1.29
C LEU A 540 -9.23 15.57 -2.75
N TRP A 541 -10.11 16.47 -3.19
CA TRP A 541 -10.11 17.06 -4.54
C TRP A 541 -8.96 18.03 -4.73
N LEU A 542 -8.81 18.94 -3.77
CA LEU A 542 -7.80 20.01 -3.79
C LEU A 542 -6.48 19.59 -3.13
N ALA A 543 -6.48 18.46 -2.41
CA ALA A 543 -5.38 17.95 -1.60
C ALA A 543 -4.87 18.93 -0.55
N ARG A 544 -5.79 19.60 0.16
CA ARG A 544 -5.45 20.56 1.19
C ARG A 544 -6.46 20.55 2.32
N ASP A 545 -6.00 21.01 3.48
CA ASP A 545 -6.89 21.25 4.60
C ASP A 545 -7.74 22.51 4.32
N VAL A 546 -9.02 22.40 4.66
CA VAL A 546 -10.05 23.39 4.42
C VAL A 546 -10.81 23.64 5.71
N LEU A 547 -11.16 24.89 5.93
CA LEU A 547 -12.07 25.35 6.96
C LEU A 547 -13.49 25.31 6.40
N VAL A 548 -14.37 24.53 7.04
CA VAL A 548 -15.78 24.40 6.69
C VAL A 548 -16.59 25.25 7.66
N LEU A 549 -17.20 26.32 7.14
CA LEU A 549 -18.04 27.26 7.90
C LEU A 549 -19.52 27.14 7.51
N PRO A 550 -20.47 27.47 8.39
CA PRO A 550 -21.88 27.57 8.02
C PRO A 550 -22.12 28.70 7.00
N LEU A 551 -23.01 28.46 6.04
CA LEU A 551 -23.42 29.40 5.00
C LEU A 551 -24.43 30.41 5.56
N GLU A 552 -23.93 31.44 6.23
CA GLU A 552 -24.70 32.61 6.67
C GLU A 552 -24.47 33.79 5.72
N ASP A 553 -25.44 34.70 5.58
CA ASP A 553 -25.38 35.80 4.60
C ASP A 553 -24.14 36.70 4.77
N GLU A 554 -23.73 36.96 6.02
CA GLU A 554 -22.52 37.73 6.34
C GLU A 554 -21.24 36.99 5.95
N VAL A 555 -21.16 35.69 6.24
CA VAL A 555 -20.02 34.84 5.89
C VAL A 555 -19.94 34.68 4.36
N LEU A 556 -21.07 34.54 3.66
CA LEU A 556 -21.14 34.46 2.21
C LEU A 556 -20.69 35.77 1.54
N SER A 557 -21.15 36.92 2.04
CA SER A 557 -20.75 38.24 1.53
C SER A 557 -19.24 38.46 1.67
N ARG A 558 -18.67 38.12 2.83
CA ARG A 558 -17.22 38.17 3.07
C ARG A 558 -16.46 37.18 2.16
N ALA A 559 -16.88 35.93 2.14
CA ALA A 559 -16.26 34.89 1.31
C ALA A 559 -16.25 35.31 -0.18
N ALA A 560 -17.34 35.88 -0.68
CA ALA A 560 -17.40 36.40 -2.04
C ALA A 560 -16.37 37.52 -2.32
N ALA A 561 -16.07 38.37 -1.32
CA ALA A 561 -15.02 39.38 -1.46
C ALA A 561 -13.62 38.77 -1.51
N PHE A 562 -13.32 37.76 -0.67
CA PHE A 562 -12.06 37.01 -0.72
C PHE A 562 -11.89 36.27 -2.05
N ALA A 563 -12.96 35.62 -2.55
CA ALA A 563 -12.95 34.95 -3.86
C ALA A 563 -12.59 35.92 -5.00
N ARG A 564 -13.23 37.10 -5.03
CA ARG A 564 -12.97 38.15 -6.03
C ARG A 564 -11.56 38.74 -5.94
N ALA A 565 -11.01 38.84 -4.73
CA ALA A 565 -9.68 39.41 -4.51
C ALA A 565 -8.57 38.56 -5.16
N SER A 566 -8.72 37.23 -5.13
CA SER A 566 -7.90 36.24 -5.84
C SER A 566 -6.37 36.47 -5.75
N HIS A 567 -5.89 36.96 -4.61
CA HIS A 567 -4.48 37.28 -4.38
C HIS A 567 -3.75 36.11 -3.69
N PRO A 568 -2.53 35.72 -4.12
CA PRO A 568 -1.80 34.55 -3.55
C PRO A 568 -1.44 34.61 -2.06
N ALA A 569 -1.65 35.75 -1.41
CA ALA A 569 -1.39 35.94 0.03
C ALA A 569 -2.68 36.05 0.85
N LEU A 570 -3.85 35.87 0.22
CA LEU A 570 -5.15 35.74 0.88
C LEU A 570 -5.61 34.28 0.80
N PRO A 571 -6.42 33.83 1.77
CA PRO A 571 -7.02 32.51 1.72
C PRO A 571 -8.02 32.44 0.57
N THR A 572 -7.99 31.33 -0.16
CA THR A 572 -8.91 31.09 -1.26
C THR A 572 -10.25 30.59 -0.71
N VAL A 573 -11.35 31.18 -1.16
CA VAL A 573 -12.68 30.58 -0.97
C VAL A 573 -12.88 29.52 -2.02
N LEU A 574 -13.09 28.29 -1.55
CA LEU A 574 -13.01 27.08 -2.37
C LEU A 574 -14.38 26.69 -2.90
N ARG A 575 -15.41 26.83 -2.06
CA ARG A 575 -16.78 26.43 -2.40
C ARG A 575 -17.76 27.14 -1.49
N ALA A 576 -18.95 27.44 -2.01
CA ALA A 576 -20.16 27.57 -1.20
C ALA A 576 -21.08 26.43 -1.63
N GLU A 577 -21.58 25.64 -0.68
CA GLU A 577 -22.49 24.53 -0.90
C GLU A 577 -23.86 24.88 -0.32
N PRO A 578 -24.78 25.44 -1.14
CA PRO A 578 -26.10 25.83 -0.67
C PRO A 578 -26.94 24.68 -0.15
N SER A 579 -26.76 23.47 -0.69
CA SER A 579 -27.53 22.30 -0.28
C SER A 579 -27.16 21.81 1.12
N GLU A 580 -25.88 21.91 1.47
CA GLU A 580 -25.34 21.53 2.78
C GLU A 580 -25.24 22.72 3.76
N ARG A 581 -25.55 23.93 3.29
CA ARG A 581 -25.39 25.21 4.01
C ARG A 581 -23.97 25.40 4.55
N GLN A 582 -22.97 25.20 3.70
CA GLN A 582 -21.56 25.35 4.09
C GLN A 582 -20.77 26.25 3.12
N ILE A 583 -19.71 26.88 3.62
CA ILE A 583 -18.66 27.55 2.84
C ILE A 583 -17.34 26.90 3.19
N TRP A 584 -16.54 26.55 2.19
CA TRP A 584 -15.23 25.95 2.36
C TRP A 584 -14.17 26.97 2.01
N ILE A 585 -13.21 27.15 2.90
CA ILE A 585 -12.16 28.15 2.80
C ILE A 585 -10.82 27.47 3.01
N GLU A 586 -9.81 27.88 2.26
CA GLU A 586 -8.45 27.41 2.44
C GLU A 586 -7.95 27.65 3.87
N LEU A 587 -7.42 26.60 4.52
CA LEU A 587 -6.76 26.72 5.80
C LEU A 587 -5.32 27.21 5.60
N SER A 588 -4.92 28.25 6.32
CA SER A 588 -3.56 28.80 6.20
C SER A 588 -2.50 27.80 6.62
N ARG A 589 -1.48 27.67 5.77
CA ARG A 589 -0.34 26.80 6.01
C ARG A 589 0.75 27.52 6.79
N GLY A 590 1.54 26.73 7.51
CA GLY A 590 2.75 27.22 8.18
C GLY A 590 2.51 27.80 9.57
N GLN A 591 3.59 28.24 10.21
CA GLN A 591 3.55 28.74 11.58
C GLN A 591 3.03 30.18 11.61
N SER A 592 2.08 30.41 12.50
CA SER A 592 1.63 31.74 12.86
C SER A 592 2.81 32.56 13.42
N LEU A 593 2.86 33.86 13.13
CA LEU A 593 3.86 34.76 13.73
C LEU A 593 3.74 34.86 15.25
N ALA A 594 2.61 34.45 15.84
CA ALA A 594 2.47 34.32 17.30
C ALA A 594 3.33 33.16 17.87
N ALA A 595 3.55 32.10 17.09
CA ALA A 595 4.29 30.91 17.51
C ALA A 595 5.81 31.00 17.24
N GLY A 596 6.25 31.94 16.39
CA GLY A 596 7.65 32.14 16.03
C GLY A 596 8.11 33.59 16.23
N ALA A 597 9.18 33.80 17.00
CA ALA A 597 9.71 35.12 17.36
C ALA A 597 10.46 35.82 16.21
N ALA A 598 9.82 36.05 15.06
CA ALA A 598 10.45 36.68 13.91
C ALA A 598 9.58 37.80 13.29
N SER A 599 10.11 39.02 13.24
CA SER A 599 9.47 40.20 12.61
C SER A 599 9.32 40.07 11.09
N LEU A 600 8.35 40.77 10.49
CA LEU A 600 8.14 40.83 9.03
C LEU A 600 9.27 41.60 8.33
N SER A 601 9.74 41.11 7.19
CA SER A 601 10.66 41.83 6.30
C SER A 601 9.91 42.88 5.45
N PRO A 602 10.62 43.85 4.85
CA PRO A 602 10.00 44.83 3.95
C PRO A 602 9.28 44.20 2.74
N ALA A 603 9.84 43.13 2.17
CA ALA A 603 9.24 42.43 1.03
C ALA A 603 7.96 41.69 1.41
N GLU A 604 7.95 41.03 2.58
CA GLU A 604 6.76 40.37 3.13
C GLU A 604 5.66 41.40 3.45
N SER A 605 6.03 42.53 4.04
CA SER A 605 5.12 43.65 4.36
C SER A 605 4.46 44.21 3.10
N GLN A 606 5.25 44.41 2.04
CA GLN A 606 4.74 44.88 0.75
C GLN A 606 3.78 43.86 0.11
N ARG A 607 4.08 42.57 0.22
CA ARG A 607 3.21 41.49 -0.30
C ARG A 607 1.86 41.45 0.42
N LEU A 608 1.84 41.54 1.75
CA LEU A 608 0.61 41.58 2.54
C LEU A 608 -0.21 42.85 2.22
N ARG A 609 0.46 43.99 2.03
CA ARG A 609 -0.20 45.24 1.62
C ARG A 609 -0.89 45.11 0.26
N ALA A 610 -0.22 44.51 -0.73
CA ALA A 610 -0.82 44.25 -2.04
C ALA A 610 -2.03 43.32 -1.95
N ALA A 611 -1.97 42.33 -1.06
CA ALA A 611 -3.07 41.41 -0.78
C ALA A 611 -4.30 42.13 -0.23
N LEU A 612 -4.12 42.94 0.82
CA LEU A 612 -5.20 43.74 1.42
C LEU A 612 -5.81 44.71 0.41
N GLN A 613 -4.99 45.38 -0.40
CA GLN A 613 -5.49 46.27 -1.46
C GLN A 613 -6.31 45.53 -2.52
N ALA A 614 -5.97 44.28 -2.85
CA ALA A 614 -6.79 43.45 -3.73
C ALA A 614 -8.15 43.13 -3.08
N LEU A 615 -8.16 42.79 -1.78
CA LEU A 615 -9.40 42.55 -1.02
C LEU A 615 -10.30 43.78 -0.93
N HIS A 616 -9.72 44.96 -0.71
CA HIS A 616 -10.45 46.21 -0.61
C HIS A 616 -11.09 46.59 -1.95
N ARG A 617 -10.37 46.41 -3.08
CA ARG A 617 -10.93 46.60 -4.43
C ARG A 617 -12.07 45.62 -4.73
N ALA A 618 -12.05 44.44 -4.13
CA ALA A 618 -13.13 43.45 -4.22
C ALA A 618 -14.32 43.78 -3.31
N GLY A 619 -14.30 44.89 -2.56
CA GLY A 619 -15.38 45.33 -1.68
C GLY A 619 -15.42 44.63 -0.32
N GLY A 620 -14.32 44.02 0.13
CA GLY A 620 -14.19 43.38 1.45
C GLY A 620 -13.14 44.02 2.35
N ALA A 621 -13.07 43.57 3.59
CA ALA A 621 -12.01 43.89 4.56
C ALA A 621 -11.65 42.64 5.38
N HIS A 622 -10.38 42.54 5.78
CA HIS A 622 -9.87 41.40 6.54
C HIS A 622 -10.40 41.42 7.98
N GLY A 623 -10.16 42.50 8.72
CA GLY A 623 -10.70 42.72 10.07
C GLY A 623 -9.89 42.12 11.22
N ALA A 624 -8.97 41.19 10.95
CA ALA A 624 -8.07 40.59 11.94
C ALA A 624 -6.63 40.46 11.41
N VAL A 625 -5.96 41.60 11.19
CA VAL A 625 -4.56 41.61 10.72
C VAL A 625 -3.66 41.70 11.95
N ASP A 626 -3.25 40.55 12.50
CA ASP A 626 -2.43 40.45 13.71
C ASP A 626 -1.41 39.29 13.59
N THR A 627 -0.59 39.07 14.62
CA THR A 627 0.41 38.00 14.62
C THR A 627 -0.21 36.60 14.60
N ALA A 628 -1.46 36.44 15.03
CA ALA A 628 -2.15 35.15 15.02
C ALA A 628 -2.56 34.76 13.60
N HIS A 629 -3.03 35.73 12.81
CA HIS A 629 -3.57 35.51 11.46
C HIS A 629 -2.55 35.71 10.32
N VAL A 630 -1.31 36.07 10.64
CA VAL A 630 -0.22 36.10 9.65
C VAL A 630 0.63 34.85 9.80
N HIS A 631 0.71 34.07 8.73
CA HIS A 631 1.43 32.81 8.70
C HIS A 631 2.64 32.88 7.77
N ARG A 632 3.71 32.18 8.16
CA ARG A 632 4.89 31.94 7.31
C ARG A 632 4.95 30.49 6.86
N HIS A 633 5.02 30.30 5.55
CA HIS A 633 5.18 28.98 4.93
C HIS A 633 6.11 29.06 3.72
N ALA A 634 7.07 28.14 3.65
CA ALA A 634 8.02 28.02 2.53
C ALA A 634 8.74 29.35 2.14
N GLY A 635 8.96 30.26 3.10
CA GLY A 635 9.60 31.55 2.87
C GLY A 635 8.66 32.67 2.39
N GLU A 636 7.35 32.43 2.31
CA GLU A 636 6.33 33.41 1.97
C GLU A 636 5.37 33.68 3.14
N VAL A 637 4.72 34.86 3.12
CA VAL A 637 3.72 35.28 4.10
C VAL A 637 2.31 35.30 3.52
N HIS A 638 1.36 34.86 4.33
CA HIS A 638 -0.05 34.76 3.96
C HIS A 638 -0.94 35.18 5.15
N LEU A 639 -2.12 35.71 4.83
CA LEU A 639 -3.18 35.97 5.81
C LEU A 639 -4.10 34.74 5.92
N SER A 640 -4.59 34.46 7.12
CA SER A 640 -5.60 33.43 7.37
C SER A 640 -7.00 33.97 7.41
N TYR A 641 -7.98 33.15 7.02
CA TYR A 641 -9.37 33.56 7.06
C TYR A 641 -9.84 33.74 8.51
N PRO A 642 -10.32 34.93 8.90
CA PRO A 642 -10.78 35.15 10.26
C PRO A 642 -12.16 34.51 10.45
N ILE A 643 -12.21 33.47 11.28
CA ILE A 643 -13.45 32.74 11.63
C ILE A 643 -14.45 33.68 12.31
N SER A 644 -13.95 34.56 13.17
CA SER A 644 -14.71 35.62 13.84
C SER A 644 -13.99 36.94 13.63
N ALA A 645 -14.46 37.78 12.70
CA ALA A 645 -13.92 39.13 12.54
C ALA A 645 -14.95 40.19 12.96
N PRO A 646 -14.50 41.39 13.36
CA PRO A 646 -15.39 42.46 13.81
C PRO A 646 -16.39 42.85 12.72
N VAL A 647 -17.63 43.10 13.12
CA VAL A 647 -18.73 43.56 12.24
C VAL A 647 -18.35 44.85 11.49
N GLU A 648 -17.47 45.68 12.06
CA GLU A 648 -16.99 46.94 11.50
C GLU A 648 -15.59 46.87 10.83
N ALA A 649 -15.23 45.73 10.24
CA ALA A 649 -13.97 45.61 9.51
C ALA A 649 -13.90 46.64 8.35
N THR A 650 -12.86 47.47 8.32
CA THR A 650 -12.68 48.52 7.30
C THR A 650 -11.31 48.43 6.63
N ALA A 651 -11.23 48.89 5.37
CA ALA A 651 -9.99 48.96 4.62
C ALA A 651 -8.89 49.76 5.34
N ALA A 652 -9.28 50.88 5.96
CA ALA A 652 -8.38 51.71 6.76
C ALA A 652 -7.92 51.01 8.05
N GLY A 653 -8.77 50.16 8.65
CA GLY A 653 -8.42 49.33 9.80
C GLY A 653 -7.32 48.34 9.47
N ASP A 654 -7.48 47.57 8.39
CA ASP A 654 -6.50 46.56 7.97
C ASP A 654 -5.11 47.16 7.72
N LEU A 655 -5.04 48.31 7.04
CA LEU A 655 -3.78 48.99 6.73
C LEU A 655 -3.09 49.54 8.00
N ARG A 656 -3.87 50.03 8.98
CA ARG A 656 -3.33 50.46 10.28
C ARG A 656 -2.75 49.28 11.05
N SER A 657 -3.47 48.17 11.10
CA SER A 657 -3.02 46.96 11.80
C SER A 657 -1.77 46.35 11.15
N LEU A 658 -1.67 46.37 9.81
CA LEU A 658 -0.45 45.96 9.12
C LEU A 658 0.74 46.88 9.46
N ALA A 659 0.53 48.20 9.50
CA ALA A 659 1.60 49.15 9.86
C ALA A 659 2.09 48.94 11.31
N GLN A 660 1.18 48.62 12.24
CA GLN A 660 1.54 48.28 13.62
C GLN A 660 2.38 47.00 13.70
N LEU A 661 2.05 45.97 12.92
CA LEU A 661 2.82 44.72 12.86
C LEU A 661 4.23 44.89 12.30
N THR A 662 4.43 45.81 11.37
CA THR A 662 5.71 46.02 10.69
C THR A 662 6.60 47.06 11.38
N GLY A 663 6.11 47.68 12.46
CA GLY A 663 6.81 48.79 13.14
C GLY A 663 6.87 50.06 12.29
N GLU A 664 6.10 50.14 11.21
CA GLU A 664 5.90 51.38 10.45
C GLU A 664 5.04 52.32 11.29
N VAL A 665 5.69 53.21 12.04
CA VAL A 665 4.99 54.29 12.75
C VAL A 665 4.10 55.01 11.74
N ALA A 666 2.79 55.05 12.02
CA ALA A 666 1.84 55.81 11.24
C ALA A 666 2.36 57.25 11.11
N GLY A 667 2.89 57.59 9.95
CA GLY A 667 3.23 58.96 9.60
C GLY A 667 1.95 59.76 9.74
N ASN A 668 1.89 60.60 10.77
CA ASN A 668 0.84 61.57 10.97
C ASN A 668 0.56 62.28 9.65
N HIS A 669 -0.68 62.19 9.18
CA HIS A 669 -1.21 63.12 8.20
C HIS A 669 -0.96 64.55 8.69
N ARG A 670 -0.25 65.32 7.89
CA ARG A 670 -0.51 66.76 7.70
C ARG A 670 -0.54 67.04 6.21
#